data_AF-A0A009QWD5-F1
#
_entry.id   AF-A0A009QWD5-F1
#
_cell.length_a   1.000
_cell.length_b   1.000
_cell.length_c   1.000
_cell.angle_alpha   90.00
_cell.angle_beta   90.00
_cell.angle_gamma   90.00
#
_symmetry.space_group_name_H-M   'P 1'
#
loop_
_entity.id
_entity.type
_entity.pdbx_description
1 polymer ?
#
loop_
_entity_poly.entity_id
_entity_poly.type
_entity_poly.pdbx_seq_one_letter_code
_entity_poly.pdbx_strand_id
1 'polypeptide(L)'
;MLFNIFNVLEKIGLSAQKRAVHVQFSNELLNSQVFLQRIEGQHQLNGGLEAELICLSTSAQIALKQFIGVQVAVDQVTDSGQLFRTTGIVTEASYGQSDGALTLYKLTLKDATNLWHKRRNSRVFMNKSIIEVTEVLFKEWQERSPLFATSLSLDLSGLSQSYDIRPFIMQHNESDYDFLTRLWRSEGVSWLIDEAELFVPHFTAPIQPQKLRLIDDNSQYQALARRSIRYHRSSATEYQDSITGFVAVRTLQPTAVHVQRWQPDALAHEEGVGSVITTHLHSEQFDSASLSLEEAWHLSPAWMQDLKGEDQATASSSNQLEKLNQHFTDMYASQAKYFKAYSSVRDSQVGYWFNLQEHPEIDQHEGADQEFLIIAKNFYNQNNLPKDLHQQVSQLLTQSRWDKHGYDDIERQGNELTLIRRQIKTAPEYNPEQHRPIAYPQRAKVVGPEGETIHVDEWGRIKVRFLFTRSDDHGHDGGAGSNDNDTDSAWVDVLTPWAGEGYGARFLPRIGEVVVIDFFDGNIDRPFVTGRIHEAQRSPTKFDVKGQLPDTKKLSGIRSQEISGSGFNQLRFDDTTGQISTQLQSSHAATQLNLGNLSHPKEQATSQGRGEGFELRTDAWGAVRAGKGMLISTYAQEQAQGLHLDANESKQQLEGGLNNSKALSELAKNQQTDPLEVLDHLKTFLDQIEQRDRDKAAAFKQAIMVLSAPNSMALTSNENIHLSADGHISQTAGDSINLSTQKNFIAHAQNKISFFAAQNGARMYAGKGRIELQAQSDGTDIIARKGIQIISTEDRIEITSPKEIILTADGSQLKINSSGIFPVTGGKLEVKAGQHLFMSGANIVVPKISLPTIKTPYSNKINYNWNINSEDKKELFIINKKNNSLIKTHKNKLDKNNNLSSLRFYTPEEADFTAMIFNSDYIQLKQNMPDSENIDELLEETLLYDEENDDVYTEEEF
;
A
#
# COMPACT_ATOMS: atom_id res chain seq x y z
N MET A 1 -31.78 -69.36 28.59
CA MET A 1 -30.85 -70.13 27.73
C MET A 1 -30.06 -69.13 26.93
N LEU A 2 -28.74 -69.06 27.09
CA LEU A 2 -27.90 -68.21 26.25
C LEU A 2 -27.98 -68.74 24.80
N PHE A 3 -28.46 -67.91 23.88
CA PHE A 3 -28.53 -68.23 22.45
C PHE A 3 -27.10 -68.33 21.89
N ASN A 4 -26.50 -69.52 21.98
CA ASN A 4 -25.16 -69.79 21.47
C ASN A 4 -25.27 -70.64 20.20
N ILE A 5 -25.00 -70.02 19.05
CA ILE A 5 -25.08 -70.71 17.74
C ILE A 5 -24.04 -71.81 17.61
N PHE A 6 -22.87 -71.69 18.24
CA PHE A 6 -21.82 -72.71 18.14
C PHE A 6 -22.18 -74.01 18.84
N ASN A 7 -22.99 -73.98 19.91
CA ASN A 7 -23.52 -75.21 20.52
C ASN A 7 -24.38 -76.02 19.54
N VAL A 8 -25.07 -75.33 18.61
CA VAL A 8 -25.85 -75.98 17.54
C VAL A 8 -24.91 -76.54 16.47
N LEU A 9 -23.91 -75.76 16.06
CA LEU A 9 -22.93 -76.15 15.03
C LEU A 9 -22.02 -77.31 15.48
N GLU A 10 -21.66 -77.38 16.76
CA GLU A 10 -20.87 -78.50 17.30
C GLU A 10 -21.65 -79.80 17.30
N LYS A 11 -22.95 -79.77 17.61
CA LYS A 11 -23.83 -80.97 17.58
C LYS A 11 -23.97 -81.57 16.19
N ILE A 12 -23.83 -80.76 15.14
CA ILE A 12 -23.84 -81.20 13.74
C ILE A 12 -22.43 -81.42 13.16
N GLY A 13 -21.39 -81.42 14.01
CA GLY A 13 -20.03 -81.81 13.65
C GLY A 13 -19.12 -80.70 13.13
N LEU A 14 -19.55 -79.42 13.16
CA LEU A 14 -18.78 -78.25 12.75
C LEU A 14 -18.11 -77.55 13.96
N SER A 15 -17.12 -78.24 14.54
CA SER A 15 -16.28 -77.68 15.62
C SER A 15 -15.39 -76.55 15.11
N ALA A 16 -14.83 -75.75 16.03
CA ALA A 16 -13.95 -74.63 15.67
C ALA A 16 -12.79 -75.07 14.74
N GLN A 17 -12.14 -76.21 15.00
CA GLN A 17 -11.03 -76.73 14.20
C GLN A 17 -11.41 -77.16 12.77
N LYS A 18 -12.70 -77.36 12.49
CA LYS A 18 -13.18 -77.81 11.18
C LYS A 18 -13.67 -76.66 10.31
N ARG A 19 -13.67 -75.42 10.81
CA ARG A 19 -14.18 -74.25 10.07
C ARG A 19 -13.10 -73.71 9.14
N ALA A 20 -13.53 -73.23 7.97
CA ALA A 20 -12.61 -72.60 7.01
C ALA A 20 -12.38 -71.10 7.32
N VAL A 21 -13.36 -70.46 7.96
CA VAL A 21 -13.34 -69.03 8.29
C VAL A 21 -13.86 -68.84 9.72
N HIS A 22 -13.24 -67.94 10.45
CA HIS A 22 -13.62 -67.51 11.80
C HIS A 22 -13.92 -66.01 11.82
N VAL A 23 -14.74 -65.58 12.77
CA VAL A 23 -15.04 -64.17 13.00
C VAL A 23 -14.92 -63.85 14.48
N GLN A 24 -14.35 -62.69 14.78
CA GLN A 24 -14.25 -62.12 16.11
C GLN A 24 -14.72 -60.66 16.06
N PHE A 25 -15.70 -60.33 16.89
CA PHE A 25 -16.23 -58.98 17.10
C PHE A 25 -15.61 -58.39 18.37
N SER A 26 -15.30 -57.09 18.35
CA SER A 26 -14.94 -56.32 19.55
C SER A 26 -16.11 -56.21 20.55
N ASN A 27 -17.35 -56.33 20.08
CA ASN A 27 -18.52 -56.54 20.95
C ASN A 27 -18.62 -58.02 21.34
N GLU A 28 -18.19 -58.34 22.56
CA GLU A 28 -18.07 -59.72 23.05
C GLU A 28 -19.39 -60.51 23.02
N LEU A 29 -20.54 -59.84 23.15
CA LEU A 29 -21.85 -60.50 23.11
C LEU A 29 -22.13 -61.17 21.76
N LEU A 30 -21.68 -60.54 20.66
CA LEU A 30 -21.88 -61.04 19.30
C LEU A 30 -21.08 -62.32 19.03
N ASN A 31 -19.90 -62.46 19.66
CA ASN A 31 -19.03 -63.61 19.44
C ASN A 31 -19.74 -64.93 19.72
N SER A 32 -20.64 -65.00 20.71
CA SER A 32 -21.40 -66.24 21.00
C SER A 32 -22.66 -66.43 20.15
N GLN A 33 -23.18 -65.35 19.55
CA GLN A 33 -24.50 -65.32 18.91
C GLN A 33 -24.45 -65.37 17.38
N VAL A 34 -23.30 -65.02 16.80
CA VAL A 34 -23.13 -64.77 15.36
C VAL A 34 -22.06 -65.68 14.79
N PHE A 35 -22.40 -66.40 13.72
CA PHE A 35 -21.49 -67.25 12.97
C PHE A 35 -21.28 -66.66 11.58
N LEU A 36 -20.03 -66.47 11.15
CA LEU A 36 -19.73 -66.03 9.79
C LEU A 36 -19.81 -67.20 8.82
N GLN A 37 -20.72 -67.08 7.86
CA GLN A 37 -20.85 -68.04 6.78
C GLN A 37 -20.01 -67.65 5.56
N ARG A 38 -19.94 -66.37 5.23
CA ARG A 38 -19.31 -65.91 3.99
C ARG A 38 -18.74 -64.51 4.14
N ILE A 39 -17.58 -64.30 3.53
CA ILE A 39 -17.00 -62.98 3.30
C ILE A 39 -16.71 -62.84 1.81
N GLU A 40 -17.12 -61.71 1.23
CA GLU A 40 -16.78 -61.34 -0.16
C GLU A 40 -16.48 -59.85 -0.22
N GLY A 41 -15.45 -59.43 -0.95
CA GLY A 41 -15.05 -58.03 -0.94
C GLY A 41 -13.90 -57.69 -1.88
N GLN A 42 -13.49 -56.44 -1.80
CA GLN A 42 -12.36 -55.88 -2.53
C GLN A 42 -11.40 -55.18 -1.58
N HIS A 43 -10.10 -55.30 -1.84
CA HIS A 43 -9.05 -54.49 -1.25
C HIS A 43 -8.21 -53.90 -2.39
N GLN A 44 -7.93 -52.60 -2.33
CA GLN A 44 -7.18 -51.92 -3.38
C GLN A 44 -6.17 -50.92 -2.80
N LEU A 45 -4.97 -50.88 -3.39
CA LEU A 45 -4.01 -49.82 -3.17
C LEU A 45 -4.64 -48.49 -3.58
N ASN A 46 -4.53 -47.46 -2.75
CA ASN A 46 -5.20 -46.17 -2.95
C ASN A 46 -6.75 -46.25 -2.91
N GLY A 47 -7.34 -47.32 -2.37
CA GLY A 47 -8.80 -47.51 -2.30
C GLY A 47 -9.32 -48.14 -0.99
N GLY A 48 -8.47 -48.80 -0.20
CA GLY A 48 -8.85 -49.41 1.08
C GLY A 48 -9.59 -50.74 0.93
N LEU A 49 -10.20 -51.21 2.03
CA LEU A 49 -10.92 -52.48 2.13
C LEU A 49 -12.43 -52.23 2.20
N GLU A 50 -13.19 -52.97 1.40
CA GLU A 50 -14.65 -53.07 1.51
C GLU A 50 -15.09 -54.52 1.30
N ALA A 51 -15.81 -55.08 2.28
CA ALA A 51 -16.29 -56.45 2.23
C ALA A 51 -17.71 -56.60 2.81
N GLU A 52 -18.47 -57.56 2.28
CA GLU A 52 -19.77 -58.00 2.76
C GLU A 52 -19.60 -59.29 3.57
N LEU A 53 -20.19 -59.33 4.76
CA LEU A 53 -20.21 -60.49 5.65
C LEU A 53 -21.64 -61.03 5.72
N ILE A 54 -21.83 -62.29 5.34
CA ILE A 54 -23.08 -63.02 5.59
C ILE A 54 -22.92 -63.86 6.85
N CYS A 55 -23.72 -63.53 7.85
CA CYS A 55 -23.68 -64.11 9.17
C CYS A 55 -25.00 -64.85 9.48
N LEU A 56 -24.90 -65.91 10.28
CA LEU A 56 -26.01 -66.70 10.78
C LEU A 56 -26.16 -66.46 12.29
N SER A 57 -27.39 -66.46 12.79
CA SER A 57 -27.69 -66.48 14.22
C SER A 57 -28.90 -67.35 14.52
N THR A 58 -28.98 -67.87 15.75
CA THR A 58 -30.19 -68.50 16.29
C THR A 58 -31.17 -67.48 16.89
N SER A 59 -30.80 -66.20 16.93
CA SER A 59 -31.63 -65.11 17.43
C SER A 59 -32.00 -64.15 16.31
N ALA A 60 -33.31 -63.95 16.11
CA ALA A 60 -33.85 -62.91 15.23
C ALA A 60 -33.95 -61.53 15.92
N GLN A 61 -33.47 -61.43 17.17
CA GLN A 61 -33.68 -60.25 18.03
C GLN A 61 -32.41 -59.42 18.25
N ILE A 62 -31.30 -59.72 17.55
CA ILE A 62 -30.07 -58.93 17.68
C ILE A 62 -30.33 -57.56 17.06
N ALA A 63 -30.35 -56.53 17.90
CA ALA A 63 -30.58 -55.17 17.43
C ALA A 63 -29.42 -54.73 16.52
N LEU A 64 -29.71 -54.25 15.31
CA LEU A 64 -28.69 -53.91 14.31
C LEU A 64 -27.62 -52.93 14.81
N LYS A 65 -28.01 -52.01 15.71
CA LYS A 65 -27.08 -51.07 16.38
C LYS A 65 -25.99 -51.73 17.23
N GLN A 66 -26.12 -53.01 17.55
CA GLN A 66 -25.07 -53.78 18.23
C GLN A 66 -23.91 -54.12 17.31
N PHE A 67 -24.10 -54.07 15.99
CA PHE A 67 -23.08 -54.32 14.98
C PHE A 67 -22.38 -53.04 14.51
N ILE A 68 -23.10 -51.93 14.37
CA ILE A 68 -22.54 -50.68 13.80
C ILE A 68 -21.39 -50.14 14.66
N GLY A 69 -20.27 -49.80 14.03
CA GLY A 69 -19.07 -49.27 14.69
C GLY A 69 -18.28 -50.31 15.47
N VAL A 70 -18.57 -51.60 15.31
CA VAL A 70 -17.83 -52.69 15.92
C VAL A 70 -16.66 -53.07 15.03
N GLN A 71 -15.46 -53.17 15.60
CA GLN A 71 -14.30 -53.77 14.94
C GLN A 71 -14.50 -55.28 14.80
N VAL A 72 -14.15 -55.83 13.64
CA VAL A 72 -14.28 -57.24 13.30
C VAL A 72 -12.95 -57.74 12.77
N ALA A 73 -12.51 -58.91 13.22
CA ALA A 73 -11.46 -59.70 12.61
C ALA A 73 -12.07 -60.94 11.96
N VAL A 74 -11.71 -61.19 10.71
CA VAL A 74 -12.06 -62.38 9.95
C VAL A 74 -10.77 -63.15 9.68
N ASP A 75 -10.70 -64.36 10.20
CA ASP A 75 -9.52 -65.22 10.09
C ASP A 75 -9.83 -66.41 9.19
N GLN A 76 -9.18 -66.50 8.04
CA GLN A 76 -9.30 -67.63 7.12
C GLN A 76 -8.17 -68.63 7.33
N VAL A 77 -8.49 -69.93 7.21
CA VAL A 77 -7.50 -71.01 7.30
C VAL A 77 -6.83 -71.21 5.95
N THR A 78 -5.50 -71.07 5.88
CA THR A 78 -4.70 -71.25 4.66
C THR A 78 -4.47 -72.73 4.32
N ASP A 79 -3.86 -73.00 3.16
CA ASP A 79 -3.36 -74.33 2.75
C ASP A 79 -2.32 -74.90 3.71
N SER A 80 -1.56 -74.05 4.41
CA SER A 80 -0.63 -74.42 5.48
C SER A 80 -1.29 -74.61 6.86
N GLY A 81 -2.60 -74.38 6.98
CA GLY A 81 -3.34 -74.46 8.25
C GLY A 81 -3.13 -73.27 9.19
N GLN A 82 -2.50 -72.18 8.71
CA GLN A 82 -2.34 -70.94 9.46
C GLN A 82 -3.60 -70.07 9.34
N LEU A 83 -3.78 -69.15 10.29
CA LEU A 83 -4.88 -68.19 10.26
C LEU A 83 -4.38 -66.88 9.64
N PHE A 84 -4.91 -66.53 8.48
CA PHE A 84 -4.66 -65.27 7.81
C PHE A 84 -5.79 -64.28 8.11
N ARG A 85 -5.44 -63.11 8.62
CA ARG A 85 -6.39 -62.16 9.19
C ARG A 85 -6.75 -61.04 8.23
N THR A 86 -8.01 -60.61 8.28
CA THR A 86 -8.51 -59.37 7.68
C THR A 86 -9.38 -58.66 8.71
N THR A 87 -9.08 -57.41 9.01
CA THR A 87 -9.82 -56.62 9.99
C THR A 87 -10.54 -55.43 9.36
N GLY A 88 -11.48 -54.85 10.10
CA GLY A 88 -12.18 -53.63 9.71
C GLY A 88 -13.27 -53.26 10.71
N ILE A 89 -14.10 -52.30 10.32
CA ILE A 89 -15.22 -51.76 11.10
C ILE A 89 -16.52 -52.06 10.36
N VAL A 90 -17.56 -52.50 11.08
CA VAL A 90 -18.90 -52.62 10.51
C VAL A 90 -19.52 -51.24 10.33
N THR A 91 -19.78 -50.87 9.08
CA THR A 91 -20.32 -49.57 8.68
C THR A 91 -21.79 -49.63 8.30
N GLU A 92 -22.28 -50.81 7.95
CA GLU A 92 -23.69 -51.08 7.67
C GLU A 92 -24.07 -52.47 8.20
N ALA A 93 -25.30 -52.62 8.66
CA ALA A 93 -25.84 -53.89 9.12
C ALA A 93 -27.32 -54.00 8.71
N SER A 94 -27.72 -55.18 8.23
CA SER A 94 -29.11 -55.48 7.87
C SER A 94 -29.49 -56.89 8.33
N TYR A 95 -30.78 -57.10 8.62
CA TYR A 95 -31.32 -58.42 8.96
C TYR A 95 -32.06 -58.98 7.74
N GLY A 96 -31.89 -60.29 7.50
CA GLY A 96 -32.52 -61.02 6.42
C GLY A 96 -33.70 -61.84 6.91
N GLN A 97 -34.12 -62.80 6.09
CA GLN A 97 -35.17 -63.74 6.45
C GLN A 97 -34.73 -64.70 7.54
N SER A 98 -35.73 -65.23 8.25
CA SER A 98 -35.58 -66.18 9.34
C SER A 98 -36.59 -67.30 9.15
N ASP A 99 -36.17 -68.54 9.37
CA ASP A 99 -37.07 -69.71 9.40
C ASP A 99 -37.46 -70.13 10.83
N GLY A 100 -37.13 -69.29 11.81
CA GLY A 100 -37.36 -69.54 13.23
C GLY A 100 -36.27 -70.36 13.93
N ALA A 101 -35.43 -71.08 13.18
CA ALA A 101 -34.24 -71.77 13.71
C ALA A 101 -32.96 -70.95 13.45
N LEU A 102 -32.86 -70.36 12.26
CA LEU A 102 -31.74 -69.54 11.81
C LEU A 102 -32.23 -68.22 11.23
N THR A 103 -31.46 -67.18 11.47
CA THR A 103 -31.68 -65.83 10.95
C THR A 103 -30.41 -65.33 10.29
N LEU A 104 -30.56 -64.71 9.12
CA LEU A 104 -29.46 -64.09 8.38
C LEU A 104 -29.21 -62.66 8.84
N TYR A 105 -27.94 -62.28 8.96
CA TYR A 105 -27.49 -60.90 9.11
C TYR A 105 -26.45 -60.62 8.03
N LYS A 106 -26.53 -59.46 7.40
CA LYS A 106 -25.55 -58.99 6.43
C LYS A 106 -24.88 -57.73 6.94
N LEU A 107 -23.55 -57.73 7.01
CA LEU A 107 -22.74 -56.63 7.54
C LEU A 107 -21.79 -56.12 6.45
N THR A 108 -21.63 -54.81 6.33
CA THR A 108 -20.61 -54.20 5.47
C THR A 108 -19.40 -53.83 6.33
N LEU A 109 -18.28 -54.49 6.09
CA LEU A 109 -16.98 -54.27 6.71
C LEU A 109 -16.16 -53.31 5.84
N LYS A 110 -15.65 -52.23 6.42
CA LYS A 110 -14.69 -51.32 5.76
C LYS A 110 -13.53 -50.99 6.69
N ASP A 111 -12.39 -50.58 6.16
CA ASP A 111 -11.30 -50.07 7.01
C ASP A 111 -11.68 -48.72 7.66
N ALA A 112 -10.85 -48.27 8.61
CA ALA A 112 -11.16 -47.10 9.42
C ALA A 112 -11.08 -45.77 8.65
N THR A 113 -10.41 -45.69 7.50
CA THR A 113 -10.39 -44.46 6.68
C THR A 113 -11.77 -44.10 6.17
N ASN A 114 -12.70 -45.06 6.11
CA ASN A 114 -14.08 -44.79 5.75
C ASN A 114 -14.79 -43.84 6.75
N LEU A 115 -14.29 -43.70 7.98
CA LEU A 115 -14.78 -42.71 8.94
C LEU A 115 -14.49 -41.27 8.47
N TRP A 116 -13.43 -41.04 7.68
CA TRP A 116 -13.07 -39.72 7.16
C TRP A 116 -14.10 -39.16 6.18
N HIS A 117 -14.86 -40.01 5.48
CA HIS A 117 -15.99 -39.57 4.66
C HIS A 117 -17.14 -38.98 5.49
N LYS A 118 -17.16 -39.16 6.81
CA LYS A 118 -18.24 -38.70 7.71
C LYS A 118 -17.91 -37.37 8.39
N ARG A 119 -16.72 -36.79 8.18
CA ARG A 119 -16.37 -35.42 8.59
C ARG A 119 -16.09 -34.59 7.35
N ARG A 120 -16.66 -33.38 7.32
CA ARG A 120 -16.40 -32.34 6.33
C ARG A 120 -16.01 -31.07 7.05
N ASN A 121 -15.00 -30.37 6.55
CA ASN A 121 -14.47 -29.18 7.21
C ASN A 121 -14.00 -28.12 6.22
N SER A 122 -13.83 -26.90 6.72
CA SER A 122 -13.17 -25.80 6.01
C SER A 122 -12.16 -25.13 6.96
N ARG A 123 -10.88 -25.18 6.61
CA ARG A 123 -9.76 -24.70 7.44
C ARG A 123 -8.55 -24.40 6.56
N VAL A 124 -7.57 -23.72 7.13
CA VAL A 124 -6.31 -23.42 6.46
C VAL A 124 -5.15 -23.99 7.27
N PHE A 125 -4.07 -24.33 6.60
CA PHE A 125 -2.80 -24.75 7.20
C PHE A 125 -1.70 -23.84 6.67
N MET A 126 -0.88 -23.36 7.60
CA MET A 126 0.16 -22.38 7.34
C MET A 126 1.53 -23.04 7.43
N ASN A 127 2.35 -22.86 6.40
CA ASN A 127 3.75 -23.30 6.40
C ASN A 127 3.91 -24.78 6.77
N LYS A 128 3.18 -25.67 6.09
CA LYS A 128 3.25 -27.12 6.32
C LYS A 128 3.43 -27.90 5.04
N SER A 129 4.11 -29.03 5.15
CA SER A 129 4.11 -30.10 4.15
C SER A 129 2.81 -30.91 4.21
N ILE A 130 2.54 -31.67 3.15
CA ILE A 130 1.37 -32.58 3.12
C ILE A 130 1.43 -33.68 4.20
N ILE A 131 2.63 -34.04 4.65
CA ILE A 131 2.85 -35.08 5.66
C ILE A 131 2.51 -34.54 7.04
N GLU A 132 2.96 -33.33 7.37
CA GLU A 132 2.60 -32.67 8.62
C GLU A 132 1.09 -32.41 8.71
N VAL A 133 0.45 -32.02 7.60
CA VAL A 133 -1.02 -31.90 7.52
C VAL A 133 -1.69 -33.24 7.80
N THR A 134 -1.14 -34.33 7.27
CA THR A 134 -1.64 -35.68 7.51
C THR A 134 -1.53 -36.07 8.98
N GLU A 135 -0.38 -35.84 9.61
CA GLU A 135 -0.16 -36.15 11.03
C GLU A 135 -1.11 -35.36 11.93
N VAL A 136 -1.32 -34.07 11.64
CA VAL A 136 -2.26 -33.22 12.38
C VAL A 136 -3.68 -33.80 12.32
N LEU A 137 -4.19 -34.09 11.12
CA LEU A 137 -5.54 -34.64 10.98
C LEU A 137 -5.66 -36.04 11.58
N PHE A 138 -4.64 -36.88 11.42
CA PHE A 138 -4.63 -38.22 11.99
C PHE A 138 -4.71 -38.17 13.52
N LYS A 139 -3.88 -37.33 14.15
CA LYS A 139 -3.87 -37.13 15.61
C LYS A 139 -5.21 -36.56 16.11
N GLU A 140 -5.78 -35.58 15.42
CA GLU A 140 -7.11 -35.07 15.75
C GLU A 140 -8.17 -36.17 15.73
N TRP A 141 -8.13 -37.06 14.73
CA TRP A 141 -9.05 -38.20 14.65
C TRP A 141 -8.86 -39.20 15.78
N GLN A 142 -7.61 -39.48 16.18
CA GLN A 142 -7.31 -40.31 17.35
C GLN A 142 -7.84 -39.70 18.64
N GLU A 143 -7.73 -38.39 18.82
CA GLU A 143 -8.22 -37.69 20.02
C GLU A 143 -9.75 -37.62 20.05
N ARG A 144 -10.40 -37.43 18.90
CA ARG A 144 -11.86 -37.22 18.80
C ARG A 144 -12.66 -38.51 18.75
N SER A 145 -12.11 -39.60 18.19
CA SER A 145 -12.84 -40.84 17.95
C SER A 145 -12.11 -42.05 18.55
N PRO A 146 -12.60 -42.58 19.69
CA PRO A 146 -12.04 -43.80 20.29
C PRO A 146 -12.05 -44.97 19.32
N LEU A 147 -13.09 -45.08 18.49
CA LEU A 147 -13.19 -46.12 17.45
C LEU A 147 -12.07 -45.98 16.41
N PHE A 148 -11.76 -44.76 15.95
CA PHE A 148 -10.66 -44.54 15.01
C PHE A 148 -9.31 -44.88 15.68
N ALA A 149 -9.10 -44.40 16.91
CA ALA A 149 -7.87 -44.61 17.67
C ALA A 149 -7.54 -46.09 17.90
N THR A 150 -8.55 -46.94 18.11
CA THR A 150 -8.35 -48.40 18.27
C THR A 150 -8.31 -49.16 16.94
N SER A 151 -8.69 -48.53 15.82
CA SER A 151 -8.83 -49.21 14.53
C SER A 151 -7.71 -48.92 13.53
N LEU A 152 -7.02 -47.78 13.65
CA LEU A 152 -5.98 -47.39 12.68
C LEU A 152 -4.80 -46.69 13.35
N SER A 153 -3.61 -46.99 12.85
CA SER A 153 -2.33 -46.37 13.17
C SER A 153 -1.68 -45.83 11.90
N LEU A 154 -0.90 -44.76 12.03
CA LEU A 154 -0.20 -44.13 10.90
C LEU A 154 1.23 -44.65 10.81
N ASP A 155 1.63 -45.09 9.62
CA ASP A 155 2.97 -45.56 9.32
C ASP A 155 3.55 -44.73 8.15
N LEU A 156 4.53 -43.90 8.48
CA LEU A 156 5.24 -43.03 7.54
C LEU A 156 6.60 -43.62 7.11
N SER A 157 6.95 -44.84 7.53
CA SER A 157 8.26 -45.42 7.22
C SER A 157 8.44 -45.76 5.74
N GLY A 158 7.35 -45.78 4.98
CA GLY A 158 7.35 -45.98 3.53
C GLY A 158 7.67 -44.71 2.72
N LEU A 159 7.91 -43.59 3.39
CA LEU A 159 8.31 -42.34 2.77
C LEU A 159 9.84 -42.22 2.78
N SER A 160 10.43 -42.00 1.61
CA SER A 160 11.87 -41.91 1.40
C SER A 160 12.33 -40.52 0.93
N GLN A 161 11.40 -39.66 0.53
CA GLN A 161 11.66 -38.34 -0.03
C GLN A 161 11.35 -37.21 0.96
N SER A 162 11.84 -36.01 0.65
CA SER A 162 11.46 -34.77 1.35
C SER A 162 10.30 -34.08 0.62
N TYR A 163 9.32 -33.61 1.38
CA TYR A 163 8.12 -32.95 0.88
C TYR A 163 8.20 -31.44 1.07
N ASP A 164 7.70 -30.70 0.09
CA ASP A 164 7.78 -29.24 0.11
C ASP A 164 6.84 -28.65 1.17
N ILE A 165 7.35 -27.67 1.91
CA ILE A 165 6.57 -26.87 2.86
C ILE A 165 5.81 -25.82 2.04
N ARG A 166 4.48 -25.90 2.07
CA ARG A 166 3.64 -24.96 1.33
C ARG A 166 3.31 -23.76 2.23
N PRO A 167 3.37 -22.52 1.72
CA PRO A 167 3.04 -21.34 2.52
C PRO A 167 1.57 -21.32 2.93
N PHE A 168 0.70 -21.97 2.14
CA PHE A 168 -0.73 -22.00 2.37
C PHE A 168 -1.36 -23.27 1.78
N ILE A 169 -2.15 -23.98 2.58
CA ILE A 169 -3.00 -25.11 2.16
C ILE A 169 -4.40 -24.88 2.70
N MET A 170 -5.41 -24.88 1.84
CA MET A 170 -6.81 -24.75 2.23
C MET A 170 -7.52 -26.10 2.12
N GLN A 171 -8.29 -26.46 3.14
CA GLN A 171 -9.39 -27.43 3.05
C GLN A 171 -10.69 -26.64 2.92
N HIS A 172 -11.52 -26.91 1.91
CA HIS A 172 -12.76 -26.14 1.71
C HIS A 172 -13.95 -27.01 1.34
N ASN A 173 -14.92 -27.17 2.26
CA ASN A 173 -16.17 -27.91 2.08
C ASN A 173 -16.00 -29.34 1.55
N GLU A 174 -14.85 -29.95 1.81
CA GLU A 174 -14.48 -31.30 1.37
C GLU A 174 -14.41 -32.25 2.56
N SER A 175 -14.58 -33.56 2.32
CA SER A 175 -14.38 -34.54 3.39
C SER A 175 -12.91 -34.65 3.75
N ASP A 176 -12.58 -35.12 4.95
CA ASP A 176 -11.19 -35.34 5.33
C ASP A 176 -10.51 -36.39 4.43
N TYR A 177 -11.29 -37.33 3.88
CA TYR A 177 -10.81 -38.30 2.90
C TYR A 177 -10.41 -37.63 1.58
N ASP A 178 -11.29 -36.80 1.02
CA ASP A 178 -11.03 -36.11 -0.24
C ASP A 178 -9.82 -35.17 -0.10
N PHE A 179 -9.74 -34.46 1.03
CA PHE A 179 -8.64 -33.56 1.35
C PHE A 179 -7.29 -34.27 1.45
N LEU A 180 -7.18 -35.31 2.29
CA LEU A 180 -5.93 -36.03 2.47
C LEU A 180 -5.50 -36.72 1.16
N THR A 181 -6.43 -37.41 0.50
CA THR A 181 -6.08 -38.19 -0.67
C THR A 181 -5.78 -37.32 -1.90
N ARG A 182 -6.35 -36.12 -2.04
CA ARG A 182 -5.91 -35.19 -3.12
C ARG A 182 -4.51 -34.63 -2.86
N LEU A 183 -4.14 -34.41 -1.59
CA LEU A 183 -2.79 -33.94 -1.25
C LEU A 183 -1.76 -35.04 -1.52
N TRP A 184 -2.02 -36.28 -1.10
CA TRP A 184 -1.16 -37.43 -1.39
C TRP A 184 -1.03 -37.67 -2.89
N ARG A 185 -2.15 -37.61 -3.63
CA ARG A 185 -2.14 -37.66 -5.09
C ARG A 185 -1.25 -36.57 -5.69
N SER A 186 -1.34 -35.33 -5.22
CA SER A 186 -0.54 -34.22 -5.79
C SER A 186 0.97 -34.38 -5.64
N GLU A 187 1.42 -35.27 -4.75
CA GLU A 187 2.83 -35.57 -4.48
C GLU A 187 3.21 -37.01 -4.89
N GLY A 188 2.35 -37.73 -5.60
CA GLY A 188 2.59 -39.11 -6.02
C GLY A 188 2.67 -40.14 -4.88
N VAL A 189 2.15 -39.82 -3.69
CA VAL A 189 2.18 -40.70 -2.51
C VAL A 189 1.02 -41.68 -2.56
N SER A 190 1.33 -42.98 -2.58
CA SER A 190 0.33 -44.05 -2.47
C SER A 190 0.00 -44.33 -1.01
N TRP A 191 -1.24 -44.75 -0.74
CA TRP A 191 -1.69 -45.17 0.59
C TRP A 191 -2.21 -46.60 0.57
N LEU A 192 -1.82 -47.36 1.59
CA LEU A 192 -2.18 -48.76 1.79
C LEU A 192 -2.74 -48.96 3.18
N ILE A 193 -3.85 -49.69 3.30
CA ILE A 193 -4.31 -50.22 4.57
C ILE A 193 -3.75 -51.62 4.73
N ASP A 194 -2.91 -51.79 5.73
CA ASP A 194 -2.22 -53.04 6.03
C ASP A 194 -2.63 -53.56 7.40
N GLU A 195 -2.51 -54.87 7.60
CA GLU A 195 -2.74 -55.45 8.91
C GLU A 195 -1.51 -55.25 9.80
N ALA A 196 -1.71 -55.04 11.10
CA ALA A 196 -0.58 -55.04 12.04
C ALA A 196 0.14 -56.41 12.04
N GLU A 197 -0.63 -57.49 11.95
CA GLU A 197 -0.18 -58.87 11.84
C GLU A 197 -1.09 -59.64 10.86
N LEU A 198 -0.52 -60.12 9.75
CA LEU A 198 -1.26 -60.89 8.74
C LEU A 198 -1.58 -62.33 9.21
N PHE A 199 -0.72 -62.93 10.03
CA PHE A 199 -0.89 -64.28 10.54
C PHE A 199 -1.03 -64.28 12.06
N VAL A 200 -2.10 -64.91 12.57
CA VAL A 200 -2.39 -64.98 14.01
C VAL A 200 -2.34 -66.40 14.55
N PRO A 201 -1.94 -66.61 15.82
CA PRO A 201 -1.81 -67.96 16.38
C PRO A 201 -3.16 -68.61 16.71
N HIS A 202 -4.21 -67.83 16.97
CA HIS A 202 -5.55 -68.31 17.28
C HIS A 202 -6.62 -67.27 16.91
N PHE A 203 -7.83 -67.73 16.56
CA PHE A 203 -8.92 -66.89 16.06
C PHE A 203 -9.54 -65.94 17.11
N THR A 204 -9.10 -66.02 18.37
CA THR A 204 -9.49 -65.11 19.47
C THR A 204 -8.41 -64.06 19.77
N ALA A 205 -7.35 -63.98 18.96
CA ALA A 205 -6.27 -63.03 19.17
C ALA A 205 -6.81 -61.59 19.11
N PRO A 206 -6.41 -60.68 20.03
CA PRO A 206 -6.93 -59.32 20.07
C PRO A 206 -6.87 -58.63 18.70
N ILE A 207 -7.92 -57.87 18.38
CA ILE A 207 -7.96 -57.07 17.16
C ILE A 207 -6.98 -55.91 17.34
N GLN A 208 -5.94 -55.86 16.51
CA GLN A 208 -4.96 -54.77 16.50
C GLN A 208 -5.41 -53.68 15.53
N PRO A 209 -5.00 -52.41 15.74
CA PRO A 209 -5.22 -51.35 14.77
C PRO A 209 -4.54 -51.70 13.44
N GLN A 210 -5.24 -51.50 12.33
CA GLN A 210 -4.63 -51.55 11.00
C GLN A 210 -3.58 -50.44 10.86
N LYS A 211 -2.70 -50.56 9.88
CA LYS A 211 -1.69 -49.55 9.54
C LYS A 211 -2.08 -48.85 8.25
N LEU A 212 -2.26 -47.54 8.30
CA LEU A 212 -2.24 -46.68 7.13
C LEU A 212 -0.79 -46.40 6.78
N ARG A 213 -0.29 -47.05 5.73
CA ARG A 213 1.07 -46.89 5.24
C ARG A 213 1.07 -45.91 4.09
N LEU A 214 1.82 -44.82 4.22
CA LEU A 214 2.11 -43.91 3.10
C LEU A 214 3.42 -44.32 2.43
N ILE A 215 3.40 -44.46 1.11
CA ILE A 215 4.47 -45.07 0.33
C ILE A 215 4.76 -44.23 -0.92
N ASP A 216 6.02 -43.81 -1.10
CA ASP A 216 6.48 -43.06 -2.26
C ASP A 216 7.42 -43.85 -3.20
N ASP A 217 7.82 -45.06 -2.78
CA ASP A 217 8.70 -45.93 -3.56
C ASP A 217 8.35 -47.42 -3.43
N ASN A 218 8.44 -48.15 -4.55
CA ASN A 218 8.08 -49.57 -4.61
C ASN A 218 8.98 -50.49 -3.75
N SER A 219 10.19 -50.05 -3.37
CA SER A 219 11.08 -50.82 -2.50
C SER A 219 10.49 -51.07 -1.10
N GLN A 220 9.50 -50.27 -0.71
CA GLN A 220 8.84 -50.34 0.60
C GLN A 220 7.74 -51.43 0.68
N TYR A 221 7.36 -52.01 -0.46
CA TYR A 221 6.45 -53.15 -0.52
C TYR A 221 7.18 -54.46 -0.15
N GLN A 222 6.51 -55.29 0.64
CA GLN A 222 7.10 -56.48 1.22
C GLN A 222 6.77 -57.73 0.40
N ALA A 223 7.61 -58.76 0.47
CA ALA A 223 7.28 -60.04 -0.15
C ALA A 223 6.23 -60.78 0.69
N LEU A 224 5.33 -61.53 0.06
CA LEU A 224 4.48 -62.49 0.77
C LEU A 224 5.34 -63.49 1.56
N ALA A 225 4.83 -63.95 2.70
CA ALA A 225 5.53 -64.94 3.53
C ALA A 225 5.88 -66.23 2.76
N ARG A 226 4.98 -66.67 1.86
CA ARG A 226 5.20 -67.82 0.97
C ARG A 226 6.23 -67.59 -0.14
N ARG A 227 6.61 -66.34 -0.41
CA ARG A 227 7.58 -65.87 -1.44
C ARG A 227 7.20 -66.15 -2.89
N SER A 228 6.86 -67.38 -3.24
CA SER A 228 6.46 -67.76 -4.59
C SER A 228 5.05 -68.35 -4.65
N ILE A 229 4.43 -68.24 -5.81
CA ILE A 229 3.12 -68.83 -6.11
C ILE A 229 3.23 -69.58 -7.44
N ARG A 230 2.71 -70.79 -7.50
CA ARG A 230 2.75 -71.62 -8.70
C ARG A 230 1.55 -71.33 -9.62
N TYR A 231 1.78 -71.37 -10.92
CA TYR A 231 0.73 -71.38 -11.94
C TYR A 231 0.31 -72.83 -12.21
N HIS A 232 -0.82 -73.24 -11.64
CA HIS A 232 -1.24 -74.64 -11.67
C HIS A 232 -2.76 -74.75 -11.49
N ARG A 233 -3.36 -75.88 -11.88
CA ARG A 233 -4.77 -76.18 -11.60
C ARG A 233 -5.05 -76.16 -10.08
N SER A 234 -6.26 -75.75 -9.69
CA SER A 234 -6.77 -75.89 -8.32
C SER A 234 -7.73 -77.08 -8.28
N SER A 235 -7.42 -78.09 -7.46
CA SER A 235 -8.27 -79.27 -7.29
C SER A 235 -8.10 -79.87 -5.90
N ALA A 236 -9.06 -80.67 -5.45
CA ALA A 236 -9.06 -81.27 -4.10
C ALA A 236 -7.85 -82.19 -3.82
N THR A 237 -7.12 -82.61 -4.85
CA THR A 237 -5.90 -83.43 -4.71
C THR A 237 -4.60 -82.61 -4.64
N GLU A 238 -4.67 -81.29 -4.84
CA GLU A 238 -3.51 -80.40 -4.70
C GLU A 238 -3.29 -80.01 -3.23
N TYR A 239 -2.04 -79.96 -2.80
CA TYR A 239 -1.67 -79.65 -1.41
C TYR A 239 -1.47 -78.16 -1.14
N GLN A 240 -1.32 -77.35 -2.19
CA GLN A 240 -1.01 -75.92 -2.10
C GLN A 240 -1.96 -75.13 -2.99
N ASP A 241 -2.30 -73.93 -2.55
CA ASP A 241 -3.04 -72.98 -3.35
C ASP A 241 -2.18 -72.46 -4.51
N SER A 242 -2.80 -72.24 -5.67
CA SER A 242 -2.14 -71.82 -6.91
C SER A 242 -2.91 -70.70 -7.61
N ILE A 243 -2.23 -70.03 -8.54
CA ILE A 243 -2.86 -69.21 -9.59
C ILE A 243 -3.31 -70.16 -10.70
N THR A 244 -4.60 -70.11 -11.02
CA THR A 244 -5.26 -70.99 -12.00
C THR A 244 -5.47 -70.33 -13.36
N GLY A 245 -5.46 -69.00 -13.40
CA GLY A 245 -5.54 -68.22 -14.64
C GLY A 245 -4.70 -66.96 -14.52
N PHE A 246 -4.02 -66.59 -15.60
CA PHE A 246 -3.12 -65.44 -15.64
C PHE A 246 -3.29 -64.72 -16.99
N VAL A 247 -3.72 -63.46 -16.95
CA VAL A 247 -4.12 -62.68 -18.13
C VAL A 247 -3.36 -61.37 -18.13
N ALA A 248 -2.53 -61.14 -19.15
CA ALA A 248 -1.91 -59.85 -19.39
C ALA A 248 -2.91 -58.90 -20.07
N VAL A 249 -2.99 -57.66 -19.58
CA VAL A 249 -3.80 -56.58 -20.17
C VAL A 249 -2.87 -55.44 -20.55
N ARG A 250 -3.01 -54.92 -21.77
CA ARG A 250 -2.33 -53.71 -22.23
C ARG A 250 -3.34 -52.66 -22.64
N THR A 251 -3.06 -51.41 -22.32
CA THR A 251 -3.83 -50.24 -22.77
C THR A 251 -2.89 -49.19 -23.34
N LEU A 252 -3.35 -48.46 -24.34
CA LEU A 252 -2.61 -47.32 -24.87
C LEU A 252 -2.76 -46.15 -23.90
N GLN A 253 -1.65 -45.50 -23.56
CA GLN A 253 -1.58 -44.38 -22.62
C GLN A 253 -0.78 -43.23 -23.27
N PRO A 254 -0.88 -42.00 -22.74
CA PRO A 254 0.02 -40.92 -23.13
C PRO A 254 1.49 -41.37 -23.12
N THR A 255 2.21 -41.00 -24.17
CA THR A 255 3.62 -41.35 -24.37
C THR A 255 4.56 -40.17 -24.10
N ALA A 256 4.02 -38.96 -23.94
CA ALA A 256 4.77 -37.80 -23.52
C ALA A 256 3.93 -36.91 -22.59
N VAL A 257 4.58 -36.30 -21.60
CA VAL A 257 3.96 -35.35 -20.67
C VAL A 257 4.73 -34.05 -20.67
N HIS A 258 4.02 -32.94 -20.85
CA HIS A 258 4.53 -31.59 -20.73
C HIS A 258 3.78 -30.85 -19.61
N VAL A 259 4.51 -30.19 -18.72
CA VAL A 259 3.94 -29.45 -17.57
C VAL A 259 4.59 -28.08 -17.47
N GLN A 260 3.75 -27.07 -17.25
CA GLN A 260 4.17 -25.68 -17.21
C GLN A 260 3.29 -24.84 -16.26
N ARG A 261 3.80 -23.72 -15.75
CA ARG A 261 3.07 -22.79 -14.87
C ARG A 261 3.60 -21.35 -14.93
N TRP A 262 2.84 -20.39 -14.43
CA TRP A 262 3.33 -19.03 -14.21
C TRP A 262 4.18 -18.93 -12.93
N GLN A 263 5.35 -18.30 -13.01
CA GLN A 263 6.27 -18.04 -11.89
C GLN A 263 6.26 -16.53 -11.57
N PRO A 264 5.54 -16.08 -10.52
CA PRO A 264 5.26 -14.66 -10.34
C PRO A 264 6.48 -13.81 -9.92
N ASP A 265 7.40 -14.36 -9.12
CA ASP A 265 8.61 -13.68 -8.65
C ASP A 265 9.67 -13.47 -9.76
N ALA A 266 9.69 -14.35 -10.76
CA ALA A 266 10.51 -14.21 -11.95
C ALA A 266 9.82 -13.44 -13.09
N LEU A 267 8.51 -13.19 -12.97
CA LEU A 267 7.66 -12.66 -14.05
C LEU A 267 7.81 -13.43 -15.37
N ALA A 268 7.91 -14.75 -15.27
CA ALA A 268 8.21 -15.62 -16.40
C ALA A 268 7.35 -16.88 -16.38
N HIS A 269 7.32 -17.56 -17.52
CA HIS A 269 6.81 -18.91 -17.58
C HIS A 269 7.90 -19.88 -17.10
N GLU A 270 7.50 -20.82 -16.23
CA GLU A 270 8.35 -21.91 -15.80
C GLU A 270 7.81 -23.20 -16.39
N GLU A 271 8.68 -23.91 -17.11
CA GLU A 271 8.38 -25.18 -17.76
C GLU A 271 9.27 -26.26 -17.13
N GLY A 272 8.80 -27.52 -17.18
CA GLY A 272 9.69 -28.66 -16.91
C GLY A 272 10.76 -28.81 -18.00
N VAL A 273 11.39 -29.98 -18.09
CA VAL A 273 12.41 -30.30 -19.13
C VAL A 273 11.77 -30.50 -20.53
N GLY A 274 10.65 -29.82 -20.82
CA GLY A 274 9.83 -29.99 -22.02
C GLY A 274 8.96 -31.25 -21.99
N SER A 275 8.60 -31.76 -23.16
CA SER A 275 7.84 -33.01 -23.32
C SER A 275 8.70 -34.21 -22.98
N VAL A 276 8.47 -34.79 -21.79
CA VAL A 276 9.20 -35.97 -21.31
C VAL A 276 8.55 -37.21 -21.90
N ILE A 277 9.29 -37.91 -22.76
CA ILE A 277 8.83 -39.15 -23.41
C ILE A 277 8.95 -40.31 -22.43
N THR A 278 7.90 -41.12 -22.30
CA THR A 278 7.92 -42.33 -21.49
C THR A 278 8.95 -43.34 -21.98
N THR A 279 9.64 -43.99 -21.04
CA THR A 279 10.57 -45.08 -21.33
C THR A 279 9.86 -46.41 -21.60
N HIS A 280 8.56 -46.51 -21.29
CA HIS A 280 7.78 -47.73 -21.47
C HIS A 280 7.41 -47.93 -22.96
N LEU A 281 7.58 -49.16 -23.48
CA LEU A 281 7.24 -49.50 -24.85
C LEU A 281 5.77 -49.91 -24.99
N HIS A 282 4.97 -49.05 -25.65
CA HIS A 282 3.53 -49.28 -25.85
C HIS A 282 3.22 -50.19 -27.04
N SER A 283 4.00 -50.07 -28.13
CA SER A 283 3.78 -50.79 -29.39
C SER A 283 5.10 -51.33 -29.94
N GLU A 284 5.05 -52.49 -30.60
CA GLU A 284 6.17 -52.98 -31.41
C GLU A 284 6.21 -52.35 -32.81
N GLN A 285 5.11 -51.73 -33.24
CA GLN A 285 5.00 -51.11 -34.57
C GLN A 285 5.46 -49.64 -34.58
N PHE A 286 5.35 -48.95 -33.45
CA PHE A 286 5.66 -47.54 -33.29
C PHE A 286 6.38 -47.34 -31.96
N ASP A 287 7.48 -46.59 -31.97
CA ASP A 287 8.14 -46.18 -30.74
C ASP A 287 7.31 -45.09 -30.01
N SER A 288 7.61 -44.85 -28.73
CA SER A 288 6.85 -43.91 -27.89
C SER A 288 6.85 -42.48 -28.44
N ALA A 289 7.91 -42.07 -29.16
CA ALA A 289 8.01 -40.75 -29.76
C ALA A 289 7.10 -40.60 -31.00
N SER A 290 7.12 -41.60 -31.90
CA SER A 290 6.35 -41.63 -33.14
C SER A 290 4.86 -41.81 -32.91
N LEU A 291 4.46 -42.38 -31.76
CA LEU A 291 3.06 -42.41 -31.33
C LEU A 291 2.49 -40.99 -31.12
N SER A 292 3.33 -40.01 -30.75
CA SER A 292 2.96 -38.59 -30.58
C SER A 292 1.73 -38.37 -29.68
N LEU A 293 1.56 -39.19 -28.65
CA LEU A 293 0.44 -39.09 -27.70
C LEU A 293 0.87 -38.22 -26.52
N GLU A 294 0.78 -36.92 -26.69
CA GLU A 294 1.18 -35.96 -25.67
C GLU A 294 -0.01 -35.49 -24.83
N GLU A 295 0.22 -35.34 -23.52
CA GLU A 295 -0.60 -34.49 -22.66
C GLU A 295 0.21 -33.27 -22.17
N ALA A 296 -0.35 -32.08 -22.41
CA ALA A 296 0.23 -30.82 -21.97
C ALA A 296 -0.65 -30.18 -20.89
N TRP A 297 -0.07 -29.94 -19.71
CA TRP A 297 -0.74 -29.42 -18.54
C TRP A 297 -0.27 -28.01 -18.21
N HIS A 298 -1.22 -27.06 -18.17
CA HIS A 298 -0.99 -25.74 -17.58
C HIS A 298 -1.49 -25.74 -16.13
N LEU A 299 -0.55 -25.69 -15.21
CA LEU A 299 -0.82 -25.76 -13.78
C LEU A 299 -1.00 -24.35 -13.21
N SER A 300 -1.60 -24.29 -12.02
CA SER A 300 -1.75 -23.05 -11.29
C SER A 300 -0.41 -22.38 -11.03
N PRO A 301 -0.38 -21.04 -10.88
CA PRO A 301 0.85 -20.32 -10.60
C PRO A 301 1.60 -20.92 -9.41
N ALA A 302 2.92 -20.81 -9.46
CA ALA A 302 3.78 -21.22 -8.37
C ALA A 302 3.37 -20.52 -7.07
N TRP A 303 3.51 -21.21 -5.94
CA TRP A 303 3.36 -20.50 -4.67
C TRP A 303 4.57 -19.61 -4.47
N MET A 304 4.37 -18.54 -3.69
CA MET A 304 5.45 -17.65 -3.32
C MET A 304 5.67 -17.71 -1.82
N GLN A 305 6.94 -17.71 -1.46
CA GLN A 305 7.35 -17.47 -0.08
C GLN A 305 7.06 -16.02 0.29
N ASP A 306 7.05 -15.76 1.59
CA ASP A 306 7.29 -14.42 2.10
C ASP A 306 8.60 -13.85 1.51
N LEU A 307 8.62 -12.56 1.17
CA LEU A 307 9.77 -11.90 0.53
C LEU A 307 11.01 -11.93 1.43
N LYS A 308 10.82 -12.07 2.74
CA LYS A 308 11.92 -12.19 3.71
C LYS A 308 12.33 -13.64 3.98
N GLY A 309 11.58 -14.62 3.48
CA GLY A 309 11.79 -16.05 3.76
C GLY A 309 11.54 -16.44 5.22
N GLU A 310 10.79 -15.64 5.99
CA GLU A 310 10.51 -15.90 7.41
C GLU A 310 9.48 -17.03 7.61
N ASP A 311 8.70 -17.34 6.56
CA ASP A 311 7.66 -18.37 6.57
C ASP A 311 8.20 -19.80 6.44
N GLN A 312 9.50 -19.97 6.14
CA GLN A 312 10.16 -21.26 5.94
C GLN A 312 9.52 -22.14 4.86
N ALA A 313 8.65 -21.58 4.01
CA ALA A 313 8.06 -22.31 2.88
C ALA A 313 9.18 -22.74 1.91
N THR A 314 8.98 -23.82 1.17
CA THR A 314 9.96 -24.25 0.16
C THR A 314 9.85 -23.34 -1.06
N ALA A 315 10.99 -22.82 -1.54
CA ALA A 315 11.03 -21.99 -2.74
C ALA A 315 10.54 -22.78 -3.97
N SER A 316 9.65 -22.16 -4.75
CA SER A 316 9.19 -22.75 -6.00
C SER A 316 10.34 -22.88 -7.00
N SER A 317 10.43 -24.03 -7.67
CA SER A 317 11.47 -24.30 -8.67
C SER A 317 11.05 -25.38 -9.66
N SER A 318 11.83 -25.53 -10.74
CA SER A 318 11.60 -26.50 -11.81
C SER A 318 11.59 -27.94 -11.30
N ASN A 319 12.31 -28.24 -10.22
CA ASN A 319 12.29 -29.55 -9.56
C ASN A 319 10.88 -30.01 -9.18
N GLN A 320 9.97 -29.08 -8.86
CA GLN A 320 8.58 -29.41 -8.53
C GLN A 320 7.80 -29.87 -9.77
N LEU A 321 8.03 -29.20 -10.89
CA LEU A 321 7.45 -29.61 -12.18
C LEU A 321 8.03 -30.93 -12.64
N GLU A 322 9.33 -31.17 -12.43
CA GLU A 322 9.98 -32.44 -12.74
C GLU A 322 9.42 -33.61 -11.90
N LYS A 323 9.23 -33.40 -10.59
CA LYS A 323 8.58 -34.40 -9.72
C LYS A 323 7.18 -34.75 -10.22
N LEU A 324 6.38 -33.74 -10.58
CA LEU A 324 5.03 -33.96 -11.10
C LEU A 324 5.02 -34.62 -12.48
N ASN A 325 5.95 -34.24 -13.37
CA ASN A 325 6.10 -34.88 -14.68
C ASN A 325 6.46 -36.37 -14.52
N GLN A 326 7.38 -36.69 -13.61
CA GLN A 326 7.73 -38.06 -13.28
C GLN A 326 6.54 -38.83 -12.70
N HIS A 327 5.74 -38.19 -11.83
CA HIS A 327 4.52 -38.81 -11.30
C HIS A 327 3.52 -39.16 -12.41
N PHE A 328 3.22 -38.24 -13.33
CA PHE A 328 2.36 -38.56 -14.48
C PHE A 328 2.92 -39.70 -15.32
N THR A 329 4.23 -39.68 -15.59
CA THR A 329 4.92 -40.75 -16.33
C THR A 329 4.79 -42.10 -15.63
N ASP A 330 5.01 -42.16 -14.32
CA ASP A 330 4.89 -43.37 -13.50
C ASP A 330 3.43 -43.89 -13.49
N MET A 331 2.46 -42.98 -13.36
CA MET A 331 1.03 -43.30 -13.42
C MET A 331 0.66 -43.94 -14.77
N TYR A 332 1.01 -43.31 -15.89
CA TYR A 332 0.73 -43.84 -17.22
C TYR A 332 1.44 -45.16 -17.49
N ALA A 333 2.69 -45.31 -17.06
CA ALA A 333 3.41 -46.57 -17.15
C ALA A 333 2.69 -47.70 -16.38
N SER A 334 2.14 -47.40 -15.20
CA SER A 334 1.42 -48.38 -14.38
C SER A 334 0.07 -48.82 -14.98
N GLN A 335 -0.58 -47.94 -15.75
CA GLN A 335 -1.85 -48.22 -16.43
C GLN A 335 -1.65 -48.91 -17.79
N ALA A 336 -0.49 -48.74 -18.41
CA ALA A 336 -0.18 -49.25 -19.74
C ALA A 336 -0.16 -50.78 -19.80
N LYS A 337 0.36 -51.46 -18.77
CA LYS A 337 0.41 -52.92 -18.70
C LYS A 337 0.25 -53.42 -17.27
N TYR A 338 -0.78 -54.24 -17.06
CA TYR A 338 -1.02 -54.96 -15.81
C TYR A 338 -1.49 -56.38 -16.09
N PHE A 339 -1.65 -57.18 -15.03
CA PHE A 339 -2.06 -58.58 -15.14
C PHE A 339 -3.25 -58.85 -14.21
N LYS A 340 -4.20 -59.66 -14.67
CA LYS A 340 -5.24 -60.24 -13.84
C LYS A 340 -4.92 -61.70 -13.57
N ALA A 341 -4.95 -62.10 -12.30
CA ALA A 341 -4.71 -63.47 -11.89
C ALA A 341 -5.90 -64.04 -11.11
N TYR A 342 -6.42 -65.18 -11.54
CA TYR A 342 -7.43 -65.94 -10.81
C TYR A 342 -6.72 -66.95 -9.91
N SER A 343 -7.03 -66.94 -8.63
CA SER A 343 -6.20 -67.59 -7.62
C SER A 343 -7.01 -68.18 -6.49
N SER A 344 -6.60 -69.36 -6.04
CA SER A 344 -7.09 -69.99 -4.81
C SER A 344 -6.29 -69.58 -3.57
N VAL A 345 -5.23 -68.77 -3.73
CA VAL A 345 -4.28 -68.38 -2.67
C VAL A 345 -4.94 -67.48 -1.63
N ARG A 346 -5.21 -68.07 -0.46
CA ARG A 346 -5.93 -67.42 0.63
C ARG A 346 -5.13 -66.27 1.25
N ASP A 347 -3.86 -66.47 1.55
CA ASP A 347 -2.95 -65.48 2.16
C ASP A 347 -2.36 -64.44 1.19
N SER A 348 -3.04 -64.16 0.07
CA SER A 348 -2.71 -63.06 -0.83
C SER A 348 -3.09 -61.71 -0.20
N GLN A 349 -2.22 -60.70 -0.28
CA GLN A 349 -2.41 -59.38 0.34
C GLN A 349 -2.01 -58.25 -0.62
N VAL A 350 -2.80 -57.19 -0.66
CA VAL A 350 -2.48 -55.96 -1.43
C VAL A 350 -1.29 -55.25 -0.79
N GLY A 351 -0.40 -54.68 -1.60
CA GLY A 351 0.85 -54.08 -1.13
C GLY A 351 1.97 -55.09 -0.86
N TYR A 352 1.76 -56.36 -1.24
CA TYR A 352 2.77 -57.41 -1.18
C TYR A 352 3.08 -57.97 -2.56
N TRP A 353 4.32 -58.44 -2.74
CA TRP A 353 4.77 -59.04 -3.98
C TRP A 353 5.15 -60.51 -3.83
N PHE A 354 5.15 -61.24 -4.94
CA PHE A 354 5.56 -62.64 -5.00
C PHE A 354 6.26 -62.95 -6.33
N ASN A 355 7.02 -64.03 -6.37
CA ASN A 355 7.59 -64.60 -7.59
C ASN A 355 6.63 -65.64 -8.19
N LEU A 356 6.20 -65.45 -9.44
CA LEU A 356 5.34 -66.42 -10.14
C LEU A 356 6.21 -67.53 -10.76
N GLN A 357 5.83 -68.79 -10.52
CA GLN A 357 6.57 -69.96 -10.98
C GLN A 357 5.67 -70.91 -11.76
N GLU A 358 6.26 -71.76 -12.61
CA GLU A 358 5.57 -72.77 -13.42
C GLU A 358 4.65 -72.16 -14.50
N HIS A 359 4.83 -70.88 -14.84
CA HIS A 359 4.08 -70.24 -15.92
C HIS A 359 4.89 -70.25 -17.23
N PRO A 360 4.37 -70.83 -18.33
CA PRO A 360 5.15 -71.11 -19.55
C PRO A 360 5.90 -69.94 -20.18
N GLU A 361 5.34 -68.73 -20.05
CA GLU A 361 5.95 -67.51 -20.59
C GLU A 361 6.71 -66.70 -19.52
N ILE A 362 6.30 -66.74 -18.25
CA ILE A 362 6.92 -65.90 -17.22
C ILE A 362 8.24 -66.50 -16.76
N ASP A 363 8.33 -67.83 -16.71
CA ASP A 363 9.56 -68.56 -16.39
C ASP A 363 10.70 -68.32 -17.42
N GLN A 364 10.40 -67.73 -18.58
CA GLN A 364 11.40 -67.34 -19.59
C GLN A 364 12.07 -65.99 -19.30
N HIS A 365 11.53 -65.19 -18.37
CA HIS A 365 12.12 -63.92 -17.94
C HIS A 365 13.07 -64.13 -16.76
N GLU A 366 13.93 -63.16 -16.46
CA GLU A 366 14.89 -63.23 -15.35
C GLU A 366 14.61 -62.20 -14.25
N GLY A 367 14.90 -62.55 -13.00
CA GLY A 367 14.88 -61.62 -11.86
C GLY A 367 13.53 -60.95 -11.59
N ALA A 368 13.52 -59.62 -11.51
CA ALA A 368 12.35 -58.81 -11.14
C ALA A 368 11.18 -58.91 -12.13
N ASP A 369 11.43 -59.41 -13.35
CA ASP A 369 10.40 -59.64 -14.35
C ASP A 369 9.51 -60.86 -14.07
N GLN A 370 9.89 -61.68 -13.09
CA GLN A 370 9.05 -62.76 -12.54
C GLN A 370 8.33 -62.33 -11.26
N GLU A 371 8.58 -61.12 -10.75
CA GLU A 371 8.04 -60.62 -9.49
C GLU A 371 6.85 -59.68 -9.73
N PHE A 372 5.73 -59.96 -9.06
CA PHE A 372 4.48 -59.24 -9.22
C PHE A 372 4.01 -58.66 -7.90
N LEU A 373 3.77 -57.34 -7.87
CA LEU A 373 3.11 -56.63 -6.79
C LEU A 373 1.59 -56.72 -6.94
N ILE A 374 0.91 -57.08 -5.85
CA ILE A 374 -0.55 -57.11 -5.77
C ILE A 374 -1.06 -55.70 -5.47
N ILE A 375 -1.73 -55.07 -6.43
CA ILE A 375 -2.29 -53.71 -6.28
C ILE A 375 -3.79 -53.70 -6.02
N ALA A 376 -4.49 -54.79 -6.36
CA ALA A 376 -5.89 -54.99 -5.98
C ALA A 376 -6.21 -56.48 -5.81
N LYS A 377 -7.21 -56.78 -4.99
CA LYS A 377 -7.71 -58.13 -4.72
C LYS A 377 -9.23 -58.07 -4.56
N ASN A 378 -9.94 -58.75 -5.44
CA ASN A 378 -11.34 -59.15 -5.21
C ASN A 378 -11.33 -60.57 -4.65
N PHE A 379 -12.09 -60.84 -3.60
CA PHE A 379 -12.02 -62.12 -2.91
C PHE A 379 -13.37 -62.62 -2.44
N TYR A 380 -13.46 -63.94 -2.31
CA TYR A 380 -14.62 -64.66 -1.85
C TYR A 380 -14.16 -65.84 -1.01
N ASN A 381 -14.72 -66.00 0.20
CA ASN A 381 -14.47 -67.15 1.06
C ASN A 381 -15.74 -67.57 1.80
N GLN A 382 -16.00 -68.86 1.87
CA GLN A 382 -17.18 -69.44 2.49
C GLN A 382 -16.85 -70.58 3.46
N ASN A 383 -17.61 -70.66 4.55
CA ASN A 383 -17.50 -71.73 5.53
C ASN A 383 -18.10 -73.06 5.00
N ASN A 384 -17.57 -74.17 5.49
CA ASN A 384 -17.86 -75.53 5.03
C ASN A 384 -19.07 -76.17 5.73
N LEU A 385 -20.24 -75.55 5.60
CA LEU A 385 -21.48 -76.09 6.18
C LEU A 385 -21.80 -77.51 5.67
N PRO A 386 -22.41 -78.38 6.50
CA PRO A 386 -23.02 -79.61 6.04
C PRO A 386 -24.08 -79.34 4.97
N LYS A 387 -24.26 -80.29 4.03
CA LYS A 387 -25.12 -80.13 2.84
C LYS A 387 -26.53 -79.63 3.17
N ASP A 388 -27.16 -80.19 4.19
CA ASP A 388 -28.54 -79.83 4.57
C ASP A 388 -28.63 -78.40 5.10
N LEU A 389 -27.67 -77.99 5.93
CA LEU A 389 -27.59 -76.64 6.47
C LEU A 389 -27.22 -75.61 5.40
N HIS A 390 -26.34 -75.98 4.46
CA HIS A 390 -26.02 -75.17 3.29
C HIS A 390 -27.27 -74.91 2.44
N GLN A 391 -28.06 -75.96 2.15
CA GLN A 391 -29.32 -75.81 1.41
C GLN A 391 -30.32 -74.90 2.14
N GLN A 392 -30.44 -75.03 3.47
CA GLN A 392 -31.27 -74.16 4.30
C GLN A 392 -30.83 -72.69 4.22
N VAL A 393 -29.53 -72.42 4.34
CA VAL A 393 -28.96 -71.07 4.24
C VAL A 393 -29.16 -70.49 2.83
N SER A 394 -28.95 -71.28 1.78
CA SER A 394 -29.18 -70.84 0.40
C SER A 394 -30.64 -70.45 0.17
N GLN A 395 -31.61 -71.22 0.68
CA GLN A 395 -33.03 -70.85 0.63
C GLN A 395 -33.31 -69.52 1.34
N LEU A 396 -32.76 -69.32 2.54
CA LEU A 396 -32.90 -68.07 3.28
C LEU A 396 -32.27 -66.88 2.54
N LEU A 397 -31.13 -67.07 1.87
CA LEU A 397 -30.48 -66.03 1.06
C LEU A 397 -31.33 -65.62 -0.14
N THR A 398 -31.89 -66.58 -0.87
CA THR A 398 -32.81 -66.32 -1.98
C THR A 398 -34.07 -65.60 -1.49
N GLN A 399 -34.66 -66.04 -0.36
CA GLN A 399 -35.83 -65.36 0.23
C GLN A 399 -35.51 -63.94 0.72
N SER A 400 -34.28 -63.72 1.20
CA SER A 400 -33.78 -62.39 1.59
C SER A 400 -33.44 -61.50 0.39
N ARG A 401 -33.47 -62.05 -0.83
CA ARG A 401 -33.03 -61.38 -2.07
C ARG A 401 -31.57 -60.91 -1.99
N TRP A 402 -30.73 -61.65 -1.28
CA TRP A 402 -29.29 -61.38 -1.16
C TRP A 402 -28.45 -62.29 -2.07
N ASP A 403 -29.12 -63.08 -2.90
CA ASP A 403 -28.52 -63.92 -3.92
C ASP A 403 -28.22 -63.08 -5.17
N LYS A 404 -26.99 -62.53 -5.28
CA LYS A 404 -26.60 -61.57 -6.33
C LYS A 404 -26.09 -62.25 -7.62
N HIS A 405 -25.61 -63.48 -7.50
CA HIS A 405 -25.09 -64.29 -8.61
C HIS A 405 -25.58 -65.69 -8.35
N GLY A 406 -26.40 -66.27 -9.24
CA GLY A 406 -26.85 -67.65 -9.09
C GLY A 406 -25.64 -68.53 -8.84
N TYR A 407 -25.42 -68.88 -7.57
CA TYR A 407 -24.14 -69.38 -7.10
C TYR A 407 -23.91 -70.74 -7.73
N ASP A 408 -22.95 -70.86 -8.65
CA ASP A 408 -22.41 -72.16 -8.98
C ASP A 408 -21.74 -72.68 -7.69
N ASP A 409 -22.37 -73.70 -7.08
CA ASP A 409 -22.02 -74.38 -5.82
C ASP A 409 -20.60 -75.00 -5.80
N ILE A 410 -19.76 -74.67 -6.78
CA ILE A 410 -18.51 -75.37 -7.12
C ILE A 410 -17.31 -74.75 -6.40
N GLU A 411 -17.23 -73.42 -6.25
CA GLU A 411 -16.02 -72.75 -5.73
C GLU A 411 -16.28 -72.03 -4.39
N ARG A 412 -15.71 -72.57 -3.31
CA ARG A 412 -15.92 -72.08 -1.92
C ARG A 412 -14.97 -70.95 -1.51
N GLN A 413 -13.92 -70.75 -2.29
CA GLN A 413 -12.86 -69.79 -2.03
C GLN A 413 -12.21 -69.38 -3.35
N GLY A 414 -11.89 -68.11 -3.52
CA GLY A 414 -11.27 -67.62 -4.73
C GLY A 414 -10.96 -66.14 -4.65
N ASN A 415 -9.97 -65.71 -5.44
CA ASN A 415 -9.55 -64.33 -5.52
C ASN A 415 -9.19 -63.96 -6.97
N GLU A 416 -9.60 -62.78 -7.41
CA GLU A 416 -9.05 -62.12 -8.60
C GLU A 416 -8.06 -61.06 -8.13
N LEU A 417 -6.79 -61.22 -8.49
CA LEU A 417 -5.71 -60.30 -8.18
C LEU A 417 -5.44 -59.41 -9.39
N THR A 418 -5.31 -58.10 -9.16
CA THR A 418 -4.70 -57.18 -10.13
C THR A 418 -3.24 -56.99 -9.74
N LEU A 419 -2.36 -57.29 -10.68
CA LEU A 419 -0.93 -57.40 -10.48
C LEU A 419 -0.18 -56.46 -11.43
N ILE A 420 0.91 -55.91 -10.94
CA ILE A 420 1.88 -55.16 -11.74
C ILE A 420 3.27 -55.75 -11.52
N ARG A 421 4.15 -55.68 -12.54
CA ARG A 421 5.56 -56.07 -12.34
C ARG A 421 6.17 -55.18 -11.28
N ARG A 422 6.87 -55.77 -10.32
CA ARG A 422 7.38 -55.06 -9.13
C ARG A 422 8.25 -53.84 -9.48
N GLN A 423 9.01 -53.91 -10.57
CA GLN A 423 9.87 -52.83 -11.04
C GLN A 423 9.14 -51.62 -11.63
N ILE A 424 7.87 -51.77 -12.05
CA ILE A 424 7.09 -50.64 -12.56
C ILE A 424 6.58 -49.86 -11.36
N LYS A 425 7.05 -48.61 -11.23
CA LYS A 425 6.70 -47.75 -10.10
C LYS A 425 5.18 -47.55 -10.06
N THR A 426 4.62 -47.75 -8.87
CA THR A 426 3.19 -47.51 -8.63
C THR A 426 3.01 -46.07 -8.20
N ALA A 427 2.03 -45.40 -8.80
CA ALA A 427 1.66 -44.05 -8.40
C ALA A 427 0.13 -43.92 -8.37
N PRO A 428 -0.42 -43.09 -7.48
CA PRO A 428 -1.86 -42.89 -7.41
C PRO A 428 -2.34 -42.14 -8.65
N GLU A 429 -3.57 -42.44 -9.08
CA GLU A 429 -4.23 -41.69 -10.15
C GLU A 429 -4.40 -40.23 -9.71
N TYR A 430 -3.89 -39.30 -10.52
CA TYR A 430 -3.98 -37.88 -10.26
C TYR A 430 -4.33 -37.11 -11.52
N ASN A 431 -5.49 -36.47 -11.47
CA ASN A 431 -5.89 -35.41 -12.39
C ASN A 431 -6.01 -34.10 -11.59
N PRO A 432 -5.20 -33.06 -11.87
CA PRO A 432 -5.21 -31.79 -11.14
C PRO A 432 -6.52 -31.01 -11.23
N GLU A 433 -7.35 -31.24 -12.25
CA GLU A 433 -8.65 -30.56 -12.41
C GLU A 433 -9.76 -31.29 -11.65
N GLN A 434 -9.76 -32.63 -11.69
CA GLN A 434 -10.82 -33.43 -11.06
C GLN A 434 -10.64 -33.57 -9.54
N HIS A 435 -9.40 -33.70 -9.06
CA HIS A 435 -9.11 -33.85 -7.63
C HIS A 435 -8.96 -32.52 -6.89
N ARG A 436 -9.12 -31.39 -7.59
CA ARG A 436 -9.14 -30.08 -6.98
C ARG A 436 -10.58 -29.72 -6.58
N PRO A 437 -10.79 -29.18 -5.37
CA PRO A 437 -12.10 -28.68 -4.98
C PRO A 437 -12.45 -27.43 -5.79
N ILE A 438 -13.73 -27.27 -6.11
CA ILE A 438 -14.21 -26.12 -6.86
C ILE A 438 -14.07 -24.85 -6.00
N ALA A 439 -13.37 -23.85 -6.51
CA ALA A 439 -13.24 -22.54 -5.89
C ALA A 439 -14.36 -21.59 -6.34
N TYR A 440 -14.81 -20.74 -5.42
CA TYR A 440 -15.74 -19.65 -5.67
C TYR A 440 -15.24 -18.41 -4.93
N PRO A 441 -15.56 -17.19 -5.39
CA PRO A 441 -15.20 -15.99 -4.65
C PRO A 441 -15.73 -15.99 -3.21
N GLN A 442 -14.88 -15.66 -2.25
CA GLN A 442 -15.18 -15.71 -0.82
C GLN A 442 -14.94 -14.37 -0.14
N ARG A 443 -15.47 -14.22 1.07
CA ARG A 443 -15.15 -13.08 1.94
C ARG A 443 -13.98 -13.44 2.85
N ALA A 444 -13.08 -12.49 3.03
CA ALA A 444 -12.07 -12.54 4.07
C ALA A 444 -11.95 -11.17 4.75
N LYS A 445 -11.42 -11.17 5.97
CA LYS A 445 -11.16 -9.96 6.75
C LYS A 445 -9.66 -9.68 6.69
N VAL A 446 -9.26 -8.45 6.39
CA VAL A 446 -7.84 -8.06 6.45
C VAL A 446 -7.36 -8.08 7.90
N VAL A 447 -6.20 -8.68 8.14
CA VAL A 447 -5.59 -8.84 9.47
C VAL A 447 -4.13 -8.41 9.42
N GLY A 448 -3.55 -8.23 10.60
CA GLY A 448 -2.14 -7.87 10.77
C GLY A 448 -1.79 -7.74 12.24
N PRO A 449 -0.57 -7.30 12.57
CA PRO A 449 -0.10 -7.15 13.93
C PRO A 449 -0.95 -6.19 14.77
N GLU A 450 -0.96 -6.39 16.08
CA GLU A 450 -1.67 -5.51 17.01
C GLU A 450 -1.13 -4.07 16.94
N GLY A 451 -2.04 -3.09 16.89
CA GLY A 451 -1.70 -1.67 16.82
C GLY A 451 -1.42 -1.13 15.42
N GLU A 452 -1.31 -1.97 14.40
CA GLU A 452 -1.20 -1.52 13.01
C GLU A 452 -2.56 -1.24 12.36
N THR A 453 -2.59 -0.36 11.36
CA THR A 453 -3.78 -0.08 10.54
C THR A 453 -3.63 -0.59 9.10
N ILE A 454 -2.40 -0.69 8.62
CA ILE A 454 -2.04 -1.18 7.28
C ILE A 454 -0.85 -2.11 7.49
N HIS A 455 -0.99 -3.36 7.05
CA HIS A 455 0.06 -4.35 7.10
C HIS A 455 0.24 -4.95 5.71
N VAL A 456 1.35 -4.59 5.07
CA VAL A 456 1.67 -4.96 3.69
C VAL A 456 3.16 -5.24 3.53
N ASP A 457 3.51 -6.05 2.54
CA ASP A 457 4.89 -6.22 2.10
C ASP A 457 5.28 -5.25 0.97
N GLU A 458 6.49 -5.39 0.43
CA GLU A 458 7.03 -4.54 -0.63
C GLU A 458 6.17 -4.55 -1.90
N TRP A 459 5.44 -5.63 -2.16
CA TRP A 459 4.59 -5.80 -3.34
C TRP A 459 3.15 -5.35 -3.10
N GLY A 460 2.82 -4.90 -1.89
CA GLY A 460 1.48 -4.46 -1.52
C GLY A 460 0.51 -5.61 -1.27
N ARG A 461 1.02 -6.83 -1.04
CA ARG A 461 0.21 -7.98 -0.61
C ARG A 461 -0.24 -7.78 0.83
N ILE A 462 -1.34 -8.42 1.21
CA ILE A 462 -1.91 -8.31 2.57
C ILE A 462 -2.04 -9.69 3.23
N LYS A 463 -2.29 -9.69 4.54
CA LYS A 463 -2.74 -10.88 5.28
C LYS A 463 -4.24 -10.83 5.50
N VAL A 464 -4.90 -11.99 5.44
CA VAL A 464 -6.35 -12.11 5.59
C VAL A 464 -6.73 -13.27 6.49
N ARG A 465 -7.87 -13.16 7.16
CA ARG A 465 -8.55 -14.26 7.82
C ARG A 465 -9.78 -14.64 7.01
N PHE A 466 -9.85 -15.89 6.55
CA PHE A 466 -11.04 -16.44 5.91
C PHE A 466 -12.17 -16.58 6.93
N LEU A 467 -13.40 -16.18 6.55
CA LEU A 467 -14.50 -16.12 7.52
C LEU A 467 -15.07 -17.49 7.91
N PHE A 468 -14.73 -18.56 7.20
CA PHE A 468 -15.15 -19.92 7.53
C PHE A 468 -14.32 -20.57 8.64
N THR A 469 -13.16 -20.00 9.01
CA THR A 469 -12.20 -20.67 9.90
C THR A 469 -12.69 -20.67 11.35
N ARG A 470 -12.55 -21.84 12.00
CA ARG A 470 -12.97 -22.06 13.40
C ARG A 470 -11.75 -22.28 14.29
N SER A 471 -11.72 -21.64 15.45
CA SER A 471 -10.58 -21.75 16.37
C SER A 471 -10.32 -23.17 16.87
N ASP A 472 -11.37 -23.98 17.06
CA ASP A 472 -11.25 -25.39 17.48
C ASP A 472 -10.47 -26.28 16.50
N ASP A 473 -10.35 -25.88 15.24
CA ASP A 473 -9.64 -26.64 14.20
C ASP A 473 -8.17 -26.22 14.04
N HIS A 474 -7.74 -25.11 14.67
CA HIS A 474 -6.41 -24.51 14.50
C HIS A 474 -5.58 -24.52 15.80
N GLY A 475 -6.06 -25.21 16.85
CA GLY A 475 -5.33 -25.33 18.13
C GLY A 475 -3.96 -26.03 18.02
N HIS A 476 -3.74 -26.81 16.97
CA HIS A 476 -2.47 -27.50 16.71
C HIS A 476 -1.32 -26.54 16.38
N ASP A 477 -1.61 -25.28 16.02
CA ASP A 477 -0.64 -24.30 15.55
C ASP A 477 -0.85 -22.92 16.20
N GLY A 478 -1.15 -22.90 17.51
CA GLY A 478 -1.34 -21.64 18.25
C GLY A 478 -2.53 -20.79 17.76
N GLY A 479 -3.46 -21.37 17.00
CA GLY A 479 -4.61 -20.68 16.41
C GLY A 479 -4.38 -20.07 15.04
N ALA A 480 -3.19 -20.21 14.45
CA ALA A 480 -2.87 -19.72 13.10
C ALA A 480 -3.92 -20.18 12.08
N GLY A 481 -4.51 -19.23 11.36
CA GLY A 481 -5.64 -19.44 10.45
C GLY A 481 -6.99 -18.96 11.00
N SER A 482 -7.07 -18.64 12.30
CA SER A 482 -8.31 -18.23 12.97
C SER A 482 -8.16 -17.26 14.15
N ASN A 483 -7.00 -16.66 14.37
CA ASN A 483 -6.67 -15.88 15.58
C ASN A 483 -6.71 -14.34 15.38
N ASP A 484 -7.18 -13.85 14.22
CA ASP A 484 -7.29 -12.43 13.85
C ASP A 484 -5.95 -11.67 13.76
N ASN A 485 -4.82 -12.36 13.50
CA ASN A 485 -3.51 -11.72 13.30
C ASN A 485 -2.82 -12.14 11.98
N ASP A 486 -1.58 -11.72 11.79
CA ASP A 486 -0.76 -11.91 10.59
C ASP A 486 -0.38 -13.37 10.28
N THR A 487 -0.69 -14.30 11.20
CA THR A 487 -0.53 -15.75 11.01
C THR A 487 -1.75 -16.43 10.37
N ASP A 488 -2.83 -15.70 10.05
CA ASP A 488 -4.07 -16.30 9.52
C ASP A 488 -4.06 -16.66 8.02
N SER A 489 -3.09 -16.17 7.27
CA SER A 489 -2.88 -16.55 5.86
C SER A 489 -1.43 -16.36 5.42
N ALA A 490 -1.10 -16.83 4.22
CA ALA A 490 0.08 -16.37 3.51
C ALA A 490 -0.16 -14.93 3.01
N TRP A 491 0.86 -14.31 2.43
CA TRP A 491 0.66 -13.05 1.72
C TRP A 491 -0.26 -13.24 0.51
N VAL A 492 -1.30 -12.42 0.42
CA VAL A 492 -2.34 -12.49 -0.60
C VAL A 492 -2.24 -11.25 -1.49
N ASP A 493 -2.14 -11.46 -2.80
CA ASP A 493 -2.08 -10.40 -3.80
C ASP A 493 -3.34 -9.52 -3.79
N VAL A 494 -3.18 -8.24 -4.12
CA VAL A 494 -4.29 -7.29 -4.20
C VAL A 494 -4.42 -6.75 -5.61
N LEU A 495 -5.53 -7.06 -6.27
CA LEU A 495 -5.88 -6.50 -7.56
C LEU A 495 -6.09 -4.98 -7.43
N THR A 496 -5.33 -4.22 -8.22
CA THR A 496 -5.43 -2.76 -8.29
C THR A 496 -6.02 -2.32 -9.64
N PRO A 497 -6.74 -1.18 -9.70
CA PRO A 497 -7.38 -0.74 -10.94
C PRO A 497 -6.40 -0.29 -12.02
N TRP A 498 -5.14 0.00 -11.66
CA TRP A 498 -4.09 0.39 -12.59
C TRP A 498 -2.71 0.07 -11.99
N ALA A 499 -1.96 -0.82 -12.62
CA ALA A 499 -0.61 -1.20 -12.20
C ALA A 499 0.36 -1.16 -13.38
N GLY A 500 1.52 -0.53 -13.18
CA GLY A 500 2.65 -0.52 -14.10
C GLY A 500 3.96 -0.39 -13.34
N GLU A 501 5.10 -0.47 -14.05
CA GLU A 501 6.42 -0.40 -13.44
C GLU A 501 6.71 1.02 -12.92
N GLY A 502 6.53 1.23 -11.60
CA GLY A 502 6.74 2.52 -10.94
C GLY A 502 5.60 3.54 -11.10
N TYR A 503 4.47 3.18 -11.71
CA TYR A 503 3.30 4.05 -11.88
C TYR A 503 1.98 3.28 -11.73
N GLY A 504 0.88 3.98 -11.43
CA GLY A 504 -0.44 3.37 -11.29
C GLY A 504 -1.25 3.91 -10.10
N ALA A 505 -2.21 3.13 -9.63
CA ALA A 505 -3.08 3.45 -8.51
C ALA A 505 -2.89 2.45 -7.35
N ARG A 506 -2.60 2.96 -6.16
CA ARG A 506 -2.35 2.14 -4.97
C ARG A 506 -3.34 2.47 -3.86
N PHE A 507 -4.28 1.57 -3.62
CA PHE A 507 -5.29 1.68 -2.57
C PHE A 507 -5.25 0.47 -1.64
N LEU A 508 -4.26 0.45 -0.75
CA LEU A 508 -4.04 -0.68 0.16
C LEU A 508 -5.25 -0.91 1.08
N PRO A 509 -5.74 -2.16 1.19
CA PRO A 509 -6.72 -2.54 2.20
C PRO A 509 -6.19 -2.32 3.62
N ARG A 510 -7.06 -1.87 4.52
CA ARG A 510 -6.72 -1.65 5.94
C ARG A 510 -7.12 -2.84 6.80
N ILE A 511 -6.40 -3.06 7.90
CA ILE A 511 -6.76 -4.08 8.90
C ILE A 511 -8.21 -3.87 9.35
N GLY A 512 -8.95 -4.97 9.39
CA GLY A 512 -10.37 -4.99 9.63
C GLY A 512 -11.19 -4.98 8.34
N GLU A 513 -10.74 -4.40 7.21
CA GLU A 513 -11.53 -4.32 5.97
C GLU A 513 -12.03 -5.70 5.48
N VAL A 514 -13.19 -5.77 4.83
CA VAL A 514 -13.73 -7.01 4.27
C VAL A 514 -13.44 -6.98 2.79
N VAL A 515 -12.68 -7.97 2.35
CA VAL A 515 -12.22 -8.13 0.98
C VAL A 515 -12.90 -9.35 0.35
N VAL A 516 -12.99 -9.32 -0.97
CA VAL A 516 -13.39 -10.47 -1.77
C VAL A 516 -12.13 -11.17 -2.25
N ILE A 517 -12.02 -12.45 -1.94
CA ILE A 517 -10.96 -13.34 -2.39
C ILE A 517 -11.47 -14.13 -3.59
N ASP A 518 -10.72 -14.12 -4.68
CA ASP A 518 -10.86 -15.05 -5.79
C ASP A 518 -9.56 -15.88 -5.90
N PHE A 519 -9.51 -16.84 -6.82
CA PHE A 519 -8.46 -17.87 -6.84
C PHE A 519 -7.90 -18.07 -8.25
N PHE A 520 -6.57 -17.94 -8.41
CA PHE A 520 -5.92 -18.15 -9.71
C PHE A 520 -6.15 -19.58 -10.22
N ASP A 521 -6.62 -19.72 -11.46
CA ASP A 521 -7.01 -20.99 -12.09
C ASP A 521 -7.99 -21.84 -11.25
N GLY A 522 -8.80 -21.19 -10.41
CA GLY A 522 -9.71 -21.88 -9.49
C GLY A 522 -8.99 -22.72 -8.43
N ASN A 523 -7.71 -22.46 -8.16
CA ASN A 523 -6.94 -23.16 -7.14
C ASN A 523 -7.10 -22.50 -5.77
N ILE A 524 -7.76 -23.19 -4.84
CA ILE A 524 -8.03 -22.70 -3.49
C ILE A 524 -6.76 -22.35 -2.70
N ASP A 525 -5.60 -22.88 -3.10
CA ASP A 525 -4.30 -22.57 -2.48
C ASP A 525 -3.62 -21.33 -3.11
N ARG A 526 -4.28 -20.64 -4.05
CA ARG A 526 -3.80 -19.42 -4.74
C ARG A 526 -4.80 -18.27 -4.65
N PRO A 527 -5.11 -17.79 -3.43
CA PRO A 527 -6.02 -16.67 -3.24
C PRO A 527 -5.42 -15.34 -3.72
N PHE A 528 -6.27 -14.45 -4.23
CA PHE A 528 -5.97 -13.03 -4.45
C PHE A 528 -7.20 -12.18 -4.16
N VAL A 529 -7.01 -10.94 -3.74
CA VAL A 529 -8.08 -9.98 -3.46
C VAL A 529 -8.52 -9.31 -4.76
N THR A 530 -9.80 -9.38 -5.08
CA THR A 530 -10.39 -8.69 -6.25
C THR A 530 -10.93 -7.30 -5.93
N GLY A 531 -11.26 -7.05 -4.67
CA GLY A 531 -11.83 -5.78 -4.23
C GLY A 531 -12.37 -5.81 -2.81
N ARG A 532 -13.14 -4.78 -2.46
CA ARG A 532 -13.71 -4.57 -1.12
C ARG A 532 -15.22 -4.43 -1.22
N ILE A 533 -15.92 -4.92 -0.21
CA ILE A 533 -17.39 -4.75 -0.10
C ILE A 533 -17.71 -3.97 1.17
N HIS A 534 -18.63 -3.01 1.04
CA HIS A 534 -19.27 -2.34 2.16
C HIS A 534 -20.48 -3.16 2.62
N GLU A 535 -20.43 -3.71 3.85
CA GLU A 535 -21.53 -4.48 4.44
C GLU A 535 -21.80 -4.05 5.91
N ALA A 536 -23.06 -4.14 6.33
CA ALA A 536 -23.53 -3.85 7.69
C ALA A 536 -23.13 -2.45 8.21
N GLN A 537 -22.35 -2.40 9.30
CA GLN A 537 -21.92 -1.14 9.93
C GLN A 537 -20.92 -0.35 9.07
N ARG A 538 -20.39 -0.96 7.99
CA ARG A 538 -19.53 -0.27 7.02
C ARG A 538 -20.39 0.40 5.98
N SER A 539 -20.72 1.65 6.26
CA SER A 539 -21.40 2.49 5.29
C SER A 539 -20.50 2.72 4.06
N PRO A 540 -21.10 2.88 2.87
CA PRO A 540 -20.39 3.40 1.71
C PRO A 540 -19.74 4.75 1.98
N THR A 541 -18.80 5.15 1.12
CA THR A 541 -18.09 6.43 1.20
C THR A 541 -19.03 7.62 1.43
N LYS A 542 -18.77 8.39 2.49
CA LYS A 542 -19.52 9.60 2.83
C LYS A 542 -18.76 10.84 2.37
N PHE A 543 -19.10 11.38 1.19
CA PHE A 543 -18.48 12.60 0.65
C PHE A 543 -18.91 13.88 1.39
N ASP A 544 -20.10 13.86 2.00
CA ASP A 544 -20.58 14.86 2.94
C ASP A 544 -20.88 14.18 4.27
N VAL A 545 -20.27 14.66 5.36
CA VAL A 545 -20.37 14.02 6.68
C VAL A 545 -21.80 13.96 7.20
N LYS A 546 -22.62 14.95 6.86
CA LYS A 546 -24.02 15.02 7.26
C LYS A 546 -24.98 14.25 6.35
N GLY A 547 -24.55 13.97 5.12
CA GLY A 547 -25.36 13.29 4.11
C GLY A 547 -25.18 11.78 4.18
N GLN A 548 -26.19 11.05 3.72
CA GLN A 548 -26.14 9.60 3.61
C GLN A 548 -26.83 9.13 2.32
N LEU A 549 -26.50 7.93 1.88
CA LEU A 549 -27.25 7.29 0.81
C LEU A 549 -28.66 6.92 1.32
N PRO A 550 -29.71 7.04 0.49
CA PRO A 550 -29.69 7.36 -0.94
C PRO A 550 -29.73 8.86 -1.30
N ASP A 551 -29.77 9.79 -0.34
CA ASP A 551 -29.92 11.22 -0.61
C ASP A 551 -28.72 11.80 -1.37
N THR A 552 -27.51 11.31 -1.07
CA THR A 552 -26.26 11.74 -1.73
C THR A 552 -25.87 10.89 -2.95
N LYS A 553 -26.81 10.15 -3.58
CA LYS A 553 -26.53 9.24 -4.71
C LYS A 553 -25.93 9.90 -5.97
N LYS A 554 -25.96 11.23 -6.05
CA LYS A 554 -25.38 12.02 -7.15
C LYS A 554 -23.95 12.52 -6.84
N LEU A 555 -23.41 12.16 -5.68
CA LEU A 555 -22.02 12.44 -5.32
C LEU A 555 -21.14 11.24 -5.70
N SER A 556 -20.00 11.52 -6.32
CA SER A 556 -18.99 10.51 -6.67
C SER A 556 -17.57 11.04 -6.43
N GLY A 557 -16.56 10.15 -6.41
CA GLY A 557 -15.16 10.53 -6.25
C GLY A 557 -14.35 9.62 -5.34
N ILE A 558 -13.30 10.18 -4.72
CA ILE A 558 -12.36 9.46 -3.83
C ILE A 558 -12.26 10.23 -2.51
N ARG A 559 -12.40 9.52 -1.40
CA ARG A 559 -12.18 10.06 -0.05
C ARG A 559 -11.27 9.13 0.73
N SER A 560 -10.16 9.66 1.26
CA SER A 560 -9.26 8.92 2.13
C SER A 560 -9.61 9.13 3.61
N GLN A 561 -8.86 8.47 4.49
CA GLN A 561 -8.85 8.77 5.91
C GLN A 561 -7.39 8.85 6.36
N GLU A 562 -7.06 9.81 7.22
CA GLU A 562 -5.76 9.92 7.87
C GLU A 562 -5.42 8.62 8.63
N ILE A 563 -4.14 8.24 8.65
CA ILE A 563 -3.67 7.08 9.42
C ILE A 563 -3.46 7.54 10.86
N SER A 564 -4.04 6.81 11.81
CA SER A 564 -3.99 7.17 13.24
C SER A 564 -4.58 8.54 13.57
N GLY A 565 -5.46 9.06 12.72
CA GLY A 565 -6.11 10.36 12.88
C GLY A 565 -7.55 10.38 12.36
N SER A 566 -8.13 11.57 12.30
CA SER A 566 -9.53 11.79 11.87
C SER A 566 -9.65 12.65 10.61
N GLY A 567 -8.53 13.14 10.08
CA GLY A 567 -8.47 13.89 8.84
C GLY A 567 -8.80 13.05 7.61
N PHE A 568 -8.94 13.71 6.47
CA PHE A 568 -9.18 13.10 5.16
C PHE A 568 -8.71 14.01 4.03
N ASN A 569 -8.43 13.40 2.88
CA ASN A 569 -8.37 14.10 1.60
C ASN A 569 -9.53 13.63 0.73
N GLN A 570 -10.04 14.51 -0.12
CA GLN A 570 -11.23 14.24 -0.92
C GLN A 570 -11.14 14.89 -2.30
N LEU A 571 -11.43 14.10 -3.34
CA LEU A 571 -11.86 14.55 -4.65
C LEU A 571 -13.32 14.18 -4.80
N ARG A 572 -14.21 15.17 -4.97
CA ARG A 572 -15.66 14.95 -5.06
C ARG A 572 -16.24 15.63 -6.29
N PHE A 573 -17.11 14.92 -6.99
CA PHE A 573 -17.96 15.43 -8.05
C PHE A 573 -19.43 15.39 -7.57
N ASP A 574 -20.16 16.48 -7.79
CA ASP A 574 -21.60 16.57 -7.55
C ASP A 574 -22.32 16.73 -8.88
N ASP A 575 -23.04 15.68 -9.31
CA ASP A 575 -23.82 15.68 -10.56
C ASP A 575 -25.29 16.09 -10.33
N THR A 576 -25.58 16.75 -9.20
CA THR A 576 -26.91 17.28 -8.93
C THR A 576 -27.25 18.38 -9.94
N THR A 577 -28.33 18.16 -10.71
CA THR A 577 -28.87 19.16 -11.64
C THR A 577 -29.08 20.50 -10.94
N GLY A 578 -28.49 21.57 -11.48
CA GLY A 578 -28.51 22.91 -10.89
C GLY A 578 -27.50 23.15 -9.76
N GLN A 579 -26.71 22.14 -9.37
CA GLN A 579 -25.66 22.23 -8.35
C GLN A 579 -24.36 21.51 -8.79
N ILE A 580 -24.09 21.47 -10.10
CA ILE A 580 -22.92 20.78 -10.63
C ILE A 580 -21.64 21.40 -10.06
N SER A 581 -20.80 20.59 -9.42
CA SER A 581 -19.57 21.09 -8.79
C SER A 581 -18.48 20.03 -8.65
N THR A 582 -17.24 20.50 -8.52
CA THR A 582 -16.06 19.68 -8.23
C THR A 582 -15.31 20.26 -7.03
N GLN A 583 -14.85 19.40 -6.13
CA GLN A 583 -14.07 19.78 -4.95
C GLN A 583 -12.81 18.93 -4.84
N LEU A 584 -11.67 19.60 -4.63
CA LEU A 584 -10.44 19.00 -4.12
C LEU A 584 -10.17 19.57 -2.73
N GLN A 585 -10.16 18.72 -1.71
CA GLN A 585 -10.10 19.13 -0.30
C GLN A 585 -9.06 18.31 0.48
N SER A 586 -8.35 19.00 1.37
CA SER A 586 -7.72 18.41 2.56
C SER A 586 -8.43 18.94 3.81
N SER A 587 -8.74 18.05 4.75
CA SER A 587 -9.30 18.47 6.04
C SER A 587 -8.29 19.31 6.84
N HIS A 588 -6.99 19.18 6.56
CA HIS A 588 -5.96 19.98 7.21
C HIS A 588 -6.12 21.46 6.83
N ALA A 589 -6.32 22.29 7.86
CA ALA A 589 -6.60 23.73 7.74
C ALA A 589 -7.76 24.06 6.78
N ALA A 590 -8.73 23.16 6.62
CA ALA A 590 -9.87 23.32 5.71
C ALA A 590 -9.47 23.78 4.29
N THR A 591 -8.34 23.26 3.79
CA THR A 591 -7.75 23.69 2.52
C THR A 591 -8.46 23.04 1.34
N GLN A 592 -9.02 23.85 0.43
CA GLN A 592 -9.83 23.34 -0.67
C GLN A 592 -9.85 24.24 -1.91
N LEU A 593 -9.97 23.59 -3.08
CA LEU A 593 -10.36 24.19 -4.34
C LEU A 593 -11.78 23.70 -4.67
N ASN A 594 -12.73 24.63 -4.76
CA ASN A 594 -14.11 24.38 -5.15
C ASN A 594 -14.40 25.03 -6.51
N LEU A 595 -15.08 24.32 -7.40
CA LEU A 595 -15.41 24.76 -8.76
C LEU A 595 -16.90 24.52 -9.05
N GLY A 596 -17.53 25.43 -9.80
CA GLY A 596 -18.93 25.32 -10.21
C GLY A 596 -19.90 25.93 -9.20
N ASN A 597 -20.96 25.21 -8.84
CA ASN A 597 -21.94 25.66 -7.84
C ASN A 597 -21.39 25.42 -6.43
N LEU A 598 -21.02 26.51 -5.75
CA LEU A 598 -20.52 26.45 -4.37
C LEU A 598 -21.71 26.25 -3.45
N SER A 599 -21.84 25.06 -2.84
CA SER A 599 -22.98 24.72 -2.00
C SER A 599 -22.53 24.30 -0.59
N HIS A 600 -23.43 24.40 0.38
CA HIS A 600 -23.20 23.83 1.71
C HIS A 600 -23.18 22.29 1.65
N PRO A 601 -22.51 21.61 2.61
CA PRO A 601 -22.57 20.15 2.70
C PRO A 601 -24.02 19.64 2.67
N LYS A 602 -24.28 18.59 1.89
CA LYS A 602 -25.63 18.07 1.71
C LYS A 602 -26.08 17.28 2.94
N GLU A 603 -27.23 17.67 3.49
CA GLU A 603 -28.04 16.85 4.41
C GLU A 603 -29.16 16.13 3.67
N GLN A 604 -29.61 16.69 2.54
CA GLN A 604 -30.66 16.17 1.65
C GLN A 604 -30.14 16.16 0.20
N ALA A 605 -30.97 15.78 -0.77
CA ALA A 605 -30.58 15.71 -2.18
C ALA A 605 -30.02 17.05 -2.74
N THR A 606 -30.46 18.18 -2.20
CA THR A 606 -29.94 19.52 -2.50
C THR A 606 -29.55 20.23 -1.20
N SER A 607 -28.74 21.27 -1.31
CA SER A 607 -28.36 22.16 -0.20
C SER A 607 -28.47 23.63 -0.59
N GLN A 608 -28.33 24.53 0.39
CA GLN A 608 -28.30 25.96 0.11
C GLN A 608 -27.01 26.35 -0.63
N GLY A 609 -27.16 27.16 -1.68
CA GLY A 609 -26.05 27.72 -2.44
C GLY A 609 -25.33 28.83 -1.67
N ARG A 610 -24.00 28.86 -1.81
CA ARG A 610 -23.09 29.91 -1.35
C ARG A 610 -22.64 30.84 -2.48
N GLY A 611 -22.78 30.42 -3.73
CA GLY A 611 -22.38 31.19 -4.93
C GLY A 611 -22.03 30.28 -6.10
N GLU A 612 -21.55 30.87 -7.20
CA GLU A 612 -21.09 30.15 -8.40
C GLU A 612 -19.71 30.67 -8.83
N GLY A 613 -18.87 29.80 -9.39
CA GLY A 613 -17.54 30.15 -9.90
C GLY A 613 -16.45 29.24 -9.34
N PHE A 614 -15.40 29.84 -8.75
CA PHE A 614 -14.32 29.10 -8.09
C PHE A 614 -14.01 29.71 -6.71
N GLU A 615 -13.56 28.87 -5.78
CA GLU A 615 -13.06 29.28 -4.47
C GLU A 615 -11.77 28.52 -4.17
N LEU A 616 -10.69 29.24 -3.88
CA LEU A 616 -9.52 28.69 -3.21
C LEU A 616 -9.56 29.15 -1.75
N ARG A 617 -9.64 28.21 -0.82
CA ARG A 617 -9.77 28.50 0.63
C ARG A 617 -8.72 27.73 1.42
N THR A 618 -8.18 28.37 2.45
CA THR A 618 -7.45 27.74 3.55
C THR A 618 -7.63 28.59 4.81
N ASP A 619 -7.67 27.95 5.99
CA ASP A 619 -7.65 28.63 7.29
C ASP A 619 -6.20 28.85 7.79
N ALA A 620 -5.19 28.48 6.99
CA ALA A 620 -3.77 28.73 7.24
C ALA A 620 -3.20 29.78 6.27
N TRP A 621 -1.89 29.74 5.99
CA TRP A 621 -1.24 30.65 5.03
C TRP A 621 -1.49 30.23 3.59
N GLY A 622 -1.72 31.19 2.70
CA GLY A 622 -1.87 30.99 1.26
C GLY A 622 -0.94 31.89 0.45
N ALA A 623 -0.46 31.39 -0.69
CA ALA A 623 0.34 32.17 -1.64
C ALA A 623 -0.01 31.77 -3.08
N VAL A 624 -0.17 32.76 -3.96
CA VAL A 624 -0.28 32.58 -5.42
C VAL A 624 0.95 33.21 -6.06
N ARG A 625 1.72 32.43 -6.83
CA ARG A 625 2.97 32.87 -7.46
C ARG A 625 3.01 32.47 -8.92
N ALA A 626 3.38 33.41 -9.80
CA ALA A 626 3.59 33.15 -11.22
C ALA A 626 4.91 33.80 -11.67
N GLY A 627 5.97 33.00 -11.83
CA GLY A 627 7.34 33.49 -12.08
C GLY A 627 7.54 34.17 -13.44
N LYS A 628 6.59 34.01 -14.37
CA LYS A 628 6.55 34.71 -15.67
C LYS A 628 5.47 35.81 -15.73
N GLY A 629 4.83 36.11 -14.59
CA GLY A 629 3.82 37.15 -14.42
C GLY A 629 2.38 36.64 -14.22
N MET A 630 1.48 37.51 -13.76
CA MET A 630 0.12 37.19 -13.31
C MET A 630 -0.90 38.23 -13.78
N LEU A 631 -2.01 37.78 -14.38
CA LEU A 631 -3.15 38.61 -14.75
C LEU A 631 -4.33 38.30 -13.81
N ILE A 632 -4.84 39.31 -13.12
CA ILE A 632 -6.09 39.23 -12.35
C ILE A 632 -7.05 40.25 -12.96
N SER A 633 -8.06 39.76 -13.67
CA SER A 633 -8.94 40.57 -14.51
C SER A 633 -10.41 40.21 -14.29
N THR A 634 -11.27 41.22 -14.39
CA THR A 634 -12.74 41.05 -14.45
C THR A 634 -13.31 41.34 -15.84
N TYR A 635 -12.45 41.54 -16.84
CA TYR A 635 -12.88 41.62 -18.24
C TYR A 635 -13.44 40.27 -18.70
N ALA A 636 -14.63 40.29 -19.29
CA ALA A 636 -15.27 39.09 -19.80
C ALA A 636 -14.58 38.65 -21.11
N GLN A 637 -14.31 37.34 -21.23
CA GLN A 637 -13.98 36.72 -22.52
C GLN A 637 -15.19 35.92 -22.99
N GLU A 638 -15.97 36.48 -23.92
CA GLU A 638 -17.11 35.75 -24.48
C GLU A 638 -16.65 34.45 -25.13
N GLN A 639 -17.30 33.34 -24.74
CA GLN A 639 -17.00 31.99 -25.21
C GLN A 639 -15.54 31.52 -25.03
N ALA A 640 -14.75 32.16 -24.15
CA ALA A 640 -13.33 31.88 -23.97
C ALA A 640 -12.52 31.93 -25.29
N GLN A 641 -12.89 32.81 -26.22
CA GLN A 641 -12.18 32.96 -27.51
C GLN A 641 -10.78 33.57 -27.36
N GLY A 642 -10.53 34.30 -26.27
CA GLY A 642 -9.23 34.90 -25.95
C GLY A 642 -8.22 33.88 -25.39
N LEU A 643 -6.94 34.27 -25.35
CA LEU A 643 -5.89 33.48 -24.70
C LEU A 643 -5.90 33.73 -23.18
N HIS A 644 -5.39 32.78 -22.39
CA HIS A 644 -5.46 32.83 -20.92
C HIS A 644 -4.72 34.03 -20.27
N LEU A 645 -3.76 34.66 -20.96
CA LEU A 645 -3.06 35.89 -20.55
C LEU A 645 -3.36 37.07 -21.49
N ASP A 646 -4.51 37.08 -22.16
CA ASP A 646 -4.93 38.24 -22.96
C ASP A 646 -5.18 39.46 -22.06
N ALA A 647 -4.34 40.47 -22.21
CA ALA A 647 -4.39 41.72 -21.45
C ALA A 647 -4.61 42.93 -22.38
N ASN A 648 -5.14 42.74 -23.59
CA ASN A 648 -5.32 43.79 -24.59
C ASN A 648 -6.16 44.98 -24.08
N GLU A 649 -7.25 44.71 -23.36
CA GLU A 649 -8.12 45.73 -22.77
C GLU A 649 -7.37 46.52 -21.69
N SER A 650 -6.56 45.83 -20.89
CA SER A 650 -5.73 46.46 -19.84
C SER A 650 -4.65 47.34 -20.47
N LYS A 651 -4.03 46.85 -21.56
CA LYS A 651 -3.04 47.60 -22.34
C LYS A 651 -3.64 48.86 -22.96
N GLN A 652 -4.82 48.78 -23.57
CA GLN A 652 -5.52 49.93 -24.14
C GLN A 652 -5.86 50.99 -23.08
N GLN A 653 -6.29 50.58 -21.88
CA GLN A 653 -6.57 51.50 -20.79
C GLN A 653 -5.30 52.24 -20.31
N LEU A 654 -4.18 51.52 -20.18
CA LEU A 654 -2.88 52.09 -19.85
C LEU A 654 -2.34 53.01 -20.96
N GLU A 655 -2.55 52.67 -22.24
CA GLU A 655 -2.23 53.53 -23.39
C GLU A 655 -3.02 54.84 -23.36
N GLY A 656 -4.30 54.81 -22.97
CA GLY A 656 -5.12 56.01 -22.75
C GLY A 656 -4.56 56.91 -21.65
N GLY A 657 -4.16 56.34 -20.51
CA GLY A 657 -3.53 57.06 -19.39
C GLY A 657 -2.18 57.71 -19.78
N LEU A 658 -1.39 57.01 -20.60
CA LEU A 658 -0.14 57.54 -21.15
C LEU A 658 -0.38 58.81 -21.97
N ASN A 659 -1.39 58.79 -22.85
CA ASN A 659 -1.72 59.92 -23.72
C ASN A 659 -2.17 61.15 -22.92
N ASN A 660 -2.98 60.96 -21.89
CA ASN A 660 -3.40 62.05 -20.99
C ASN A 660 -2.20 62.66 -20.24
N SER A 661 -1.31 61.81 -19.73
CA SER A 661 -0.12 62.25 -18.99
C SER A 661 0.86 63.02 -19.90
N LYS A 662 1.01 62.61 -21.16
CA LYS A 662 1.81 63.34 -22.16
C LYS A 662 1.30 64.76 -22.38
N ALA A 663 0.00 64.94 -22.58
CA ALA A 663 -0.59 66.25 -22.83
C ALA A 663 -0.36 67.23 -21.65
N LEU A 664 -0.48 66.75 -20.41
CA LEU A 664 -0.20 67.55 -19.21
C LEU A 664 1.30 67.88 -19.07
N SER A 665 2.18 66.92 -19.36
CA SER A 665 3.64 67.11 -19.32
C SER A 665 4.12 68.15 -20.36
N GLU A 666 3.57 68.13 -21.57
CA GLU A 666 3.86 69.13 -22.61
C GLU A 666 3.43 70.54 -22.17
N LEU A 667 2.26 70.67 -21.54
CA LEU A 667 1.80 71.95 -21.02
C LEU A 667 2.68 72.46 -19.88
N ALA A 668 3.12 71.57 -18.98
CA ALA A 668 4.07 71.88 -17.92
C ALA A 668 5.39 72.43 -18.50
N LYS A 669 5.96 71.72 -19.49
CA LYS A 669 7.18 72.15 -20.20
C LYS A 669 7.03 73.53 -20.86
N ASN A 670 5.90 73.79 -21.53
CA ASN A 670 5.63 75.07 -22.18
C ASN A 670 5.47 76.23 -21.17
N GLN A 671 5.09 75.94 -19.93
CA GLN A 671 4.98 76.91 -18.83
C GLN A 671 6.27 77.02 -18.00
N GLN A 672 7.39 76.46 -18.48
CA GLN A 672 8.69 76.48 -17.80
C GLN A 672 8.67 75.83 -16.40
N THR A 673 7.83 74.82 -16.19
CA THR A 673 7.81 73.97 -14.99
C THR A 673 8.27 72.55 -15.32
N ASP A 674 8.30 71.66 -14.31
CA ASP A 674 8.84 70.30 -14.42
C ASP A 674 7.94 69.38 -15.27
N PRO A 675 8.46 68.76 -16.35
CA PRO A 675 7.73 67.72 -17.08
C PRO A 675 7.68 66.40 -16.29
N LEU A 676 6.74 65.52 -16.64
CA LEU A 676 6.66 64.17 -16.10
C LEU A 676 7.76 63.28 -16.69
N GLU A 677 8.67 62.80 -15.84
CA GLU A 677 9.80 61.93 -16.22
C GLU A 677 9.37 60.46 -16.46
N VAL A 678 8.19 60.06 -15.96
CA VAL A 678 7.72 58.65 -15.99
C VAL A 678 7.20 58.16 -17.35
N LEU A 679 7.08 59.05 -18.35
CA LEU A 679 6.41 58.74 -19.62
C LEU A 679 7.11 57.64 -20.43
N ASP A 680 8.44 57.62 -20.43
CA ASP A 680 9.22 56.59 -21.14
C ASP A 680 9.16 55.23 -20.43
N HIS A 681 9.20 55.23 -19.09
CA HIS A 681 9.05 54.00 -18.29
C HIS A 681 7.70 53.33 -18.51
N LEU A 682 6.60 54.10 -18.56
CA LEU A 682 5.27 53.54 -18.79
C LEU A 682 5.11 52.96 -20.21
N LYS A 683 5.78 53.57 -21.21
CA LYS A 683 5.85 53.01 -22.57
C LYS A 683 6.61 51.68 -22.59
N THR A 684 7.76 51.59 -21.91
CA THR A 684 8.51 50.34 -21.78
C THR A 684 7.69 49.26 -21.05
N PHE A 685 6.93 49.61 -20.01
CA PHE A 685 6.04 48.68 -19.31
C PHE A 685 4.95 48.11 -20.23
N LEU A 686 4.28 48.96 -21.01
CA LEU A 686 3.28 48.56 -22.02
C LEU A 686 3.85 47.55 -23.03
N ASP A 687 5.12 47.71 -23.43
CA ASP A 687 5.80 46.77 -24.32
C ASP A 687 6.03 45.39 -23.67
N GLN A 688 6.04 45.27 -22.34
CA GLN A 688 6.20 44.00 -21.62
C GLN A 688 4.89 43.20 -21.45
N ILE A 689 3.73 43.84 -21.56
CA ILE A 689 2.39 43.24 -21.31
C ILE A 689 1.98 42.23 -22.39
N GLU A 690 2.64 42.17 -23.55
CA GLU A 690 2.26 41.18 -24.56
C GLU A 690 3.42 40.84 -25.51
N GLN A 691 3.66 39.54 -25.71
CA GLN A 691 4.42 39.02 -26.84
C GLN A 691 3.45 38.42 -27.88
N ARG A 692 3.32 39.07 -29.04
CA ARG A 692 2.55 38.55 -30.18
C ARG A 692 3.42 37.67 -31.08
N ASP A 693 3.73 36.47 -30.61
CA ASP A 693 4.30 35.40 -31.43
C ASP A 693 3.15 34.47 -31.86
N ARG A 694 2.97 34.23 -33.17
CA ARG A 694 1.84 33.43 -33.68
C ARG A 694 1.94 31.94 -33.32
N ASP A 695 3.14 31.47 -32.97
CA ASP A 695 3.42 30.06 -32.67
C ASP A 695 3.53 29.77 -31.17
N LYS A 696 3.25 30.75 -30.30
CA LYS A 696 3.30 30.61 -28.83
C LYS A 696 2.03 31.12 -28.17
N ALA A 697 1.69 30.54 -27.02
CA ALA A 697 0.65 31.10 -26.17
C ALA A 697 1.01 32.54 -25.75
N ALA A 698 0.00 33.42 -25.65
CA ALA A 698 0.18 34.78 -25.15
C ALA A 698 0.88 34.72 -23.79
N ALA A 699 1.95 35.50 -23.65
CA ALA A 699 2.76 35.57 -22.45
C ALA A 699 3.26 37.00 -22.24
N PHE A 700 3.47 37.36 -20.97
CA PHE A 700 4.21 38.55 -20.62
C PHE A 700 5.70 38.35 -20.91
N LYS A 701 6.37 39.42 -21.37
CA LYS A 701 7.81 39.38 -21.68
C LYS A 701 8.69 39.40 -20.43
N GLN A 702 8.13 39.80 -19.29
CA GLN A 702 8.79 39.87 -17.98
C GLN A 702 7.82 39.46 -16.87
N ALA A 703 8.37 39.20 -15.68
CA ALA A 703 7.59 38.88 -14.48
C ALA A 703 6.83 40.12 -13.97
N ILE A 704 5.64 40.36 -14.52
CA ILE A 704 4.77 41.49 -14.17
C ILE A 704 3.43 41.00 -13.61
N MET A 705 2.80 41.81 -12.76
CA MET A 705 1.42 41.60 -12.33
C MET A 705 0.54 42.71 -12.92
N VAL A 706 -0.58 42.34 -13.54
CA VAL A 706 -1.61 43.28 -14.00
C VAL A 706 -2.90 42.99 -13.24
N LEU A 707 -3.38 43.98 -12.49
CA LEU A 707 -4.70 44.01 -11.86
C LEU A 707 -5.60 44.92 -12.70
N SER A 708 -6.71 44.41 -13.23
CA SER A 708 -7.57 45.21 -14.11
C SER A 708 -9.08 44.93 -13.97
N ALA A 709 -9.86 45.99 -14.15
CA ALA A 709 -11.32 45.91 -14.15
C ALA A 709 -11.91 47.02 -15.04
N PRO A 710 -13.03 46.76 -15.75
CA PRO A 710 -13.66 47.76 -16.60
C PRO A 710 -14.38 48.87 -15.81
N ASN A 711 -14.79 48.61 -14.57
CA ASN A 711 -15.60 49.53 -13.77
C ASN A 711 -14.82 50.16 -12.61
N SER A 712 -14.48 49.37 -11.58
CA SER A 712 -13.85 49.87 -10.37
C SER A 712 -12.93 48.83 -9.73
N MET A 713 -11.84 49.30 -9.13
CA MET A 713 -10.97 48.51 -8.23
C MET A 713 -10.82 49.27 -6.91
N ALA A 714 -10.76 48.55 -5.79
CA ALA A 714 -10.58 49.13 -4.46
C ALA A 714 -9.38 48.48 -3.75
N LEU A 715 -8.60 49.30 -3.04
CA LEU A 715 -7.52 48.87 -2.16
C LEU A 715 -7.79 49.45 -0.77
N THR A 716 -8.12 48.60 0.21
CA THR A 716 -8.58 49.03 1.54
C THR A 716 -7.90 48.22 2.64
N SER A 717 -7.61 48.84 3.78
CA SER A 717 -7.09 48.19 4.98
C SER A 717 -7.69 48.84 6.22
N ASN A 718 -7.90 48.06 7.29
CA ASN A 718 -8.32 48.60 8.59
C ASN A 718 -7.18 49.31 9.32
N GLU A 719 -5.94 48.99 8.97
CA GLU A 719 -4.74 49.58 9.56
C GLU A 719 -3.96 50.31 8.47
N ASN A 720 -2.92 49.69 7.93
CA ASN A 720 -1.96 50.35 7.05
C ASN A 720 -2.09 49.84 5.61
N ILE A 721 -1.80 50.74 4.66
CA ILE A 721 -1.51 50.43 3.26
C ILE A 721 -0.10 50.96 2.99
N HIS A 722 0.81 50.07 2.60
CA HIS A 722 2.18 50.43 2.22
C HIS A 722 2.35 50.28 0.71
N LEU A 723 2.73 51.36 0.03
CA LEU A 723 3.10 51.37 -1.40
C LEU A 723 4.55 51.84 -1.49
N SER A 724 5.44 51.00 -2.00
CA SER A 724 6.87 51.29 -2.14
C SER A 724 7.40 50.73 -3.46
N ALA A 725 8.35 51.43 -4.07
CA ALA A 725 9.07 50.98 -5.26
C ALA A 725 10.48 51.61 -5.27
N ASP A 726 11.50 50.82 -5.60
CA ASP A 726 12.88 51.32 -5.76
C ASP A 726 13.02 52.25 -6.98
N GLY A 727 12.12 52.08 -7.96
CA GLY A 727 12.03 52.92 -9.16
C GLY A 727 11.02 54.05 -9.00
N HIS A 728 9.79 53.83 -9.49
CA HIS A 728 8.76 54.88 -9.57
C HIS A 728 7.39 54.38 -9.11
N ILE A 729 6.65 55.24 -8.39
CA ILE A 729 5.21 55.10 -8.16
C ILE A 729 4.50 56.17 -9.00
N SER A 730 3.63 55.74 -9.92
CA SER A 730 2.84 56.64 -10.76
C SER A 730 1.35 56.49 -10.48
N GLN A 731 0.68 57.59 -10.16
CA GLN A 731 -0.77 57.65 -9.98
C GLN A 731 -1.34 58.61 -11.02
N THR A 732 -2.23 58.11 -11.88
CA THR A 732 -2.84 58.89 -12.95
C THR A 732 -4.34 58.60 -13.02
N ALA A 733 -5.14 59.62 -13.27
CA ALA A 733 -6.58 59.51 -13.47
C ALA A 733 -7.00 60.45 -14.61
N GLY A 734 -7.98 60.03 -15.42
CA GLY A 734 -8.49 60.85 -16.52
C GLY A 734 -9.35 62.04 -16.06
N ASP A 735 -9.92 61.97 -14.85
CA ASP A 735 -10.77 63.01 -14.27
C ASP A 735 -10.12 63.64 -13.02
N SER A 736 -10.09 62.92 -11.90
CA SER A 736 -9.62 63.49 -10.62
C SER A 736 -8.85 62.48 -9.76
N ILE A 737 -7.88 62.98 -8.99
CA ILE A 737 -7.20 62.27 -7.89
C ILE A 737 -7.55 62.99 -6.59
N ASN A 738 -8.08 62.26 -5.61
CA ASN A 738 -8.49 62.81 -4.31
C ASN A 738 -7.63 62.21 -3.19
N LEU A 739 -6.84 63.06 -2.51
CA LEU A 739 -6.02 62.67 -1.36
C LEU A 739 -6.58 63.36 -0.10
N SER A 740 -6.94 62.58 0.93
CA SER A 740 -7.50 63.11 2.18
C SER A 740 -7.07 62.29 3.39
N THR A 741 -6.90 62.94 4.55
CA THR A 741 -6.50 62.33 5.83
C THR A 741 -7.09 63.14 6.98
N GLN A 742 -7.41 62.48 8.10
CA GLN A 742 -7.96 63.17 9.27
C GLN A 742 -6.89 63.82 10.15
N LYS A 743 -5.65 63.31 10.12
CA LYS A 743 -4.57 63.79 10.98
C LYS A 743 -3.57 64.61 10.18
N ASN A 744 -2.63 63.94 9.53
CA ASN A 744 -1.47 64.58 8.93
C ASN A 744 -1.31 64.13 7.47
N PHE A 745 -1.06 65.09 6.58
CA PHE A 745 -0.52 64.85 5.24
C PHE A 745 0.93 65.34 5.23
N ILE A 746 1.89 64.42 5.09
CA ILE A 746 3.32 64.70 5.16
C ILE A 746 3.94 64.30 3.83
N ALA A 747 4.67 65.23 3.19
CA ALA A 747 5.38 64.99 1.94
C ALA A 747 6.84 65.43 2.07
N HIS A 748 7.77 64.54 1.74
CA HIS A 748 9.21 64.76 1.75
C HIS A 748 9.80 64.33 0.41
N ALA A 749 10.76 65.11 -0.11
CA ALA A 749 11.55 64.76 -1.28
C ALA A 749 12.98 65.25 -1.10
N GLN A 750 13.97 64.45 -1.52
CA GLN A 750 15.37 64.83 -1.45
C GLN A 750 15.73 65.89 -2.51
N ASN A 751 15.21 65.74 -3.73
CA ASN A 751 15.54 66.62 -4.85
C ASN A 751 14.53 67.77 -5.01
N LYS A 752 13.27 67.48 -5.33
CA LYS A 752 12.24 68.51 -5.53
C LYS A 752 10.81 68.03 -5.22
N ILE A 753 9.97 68.97 -4.76
CA ILE A 753 8.51 68.85 -4.76
C ILE A 753 7.97 69.89 -5.76
N SER A 754 7.18 69.46 -6.74
CA SER A 754 6.65 70.33 -7.79
C SER A 754 5.12 70.20 -7.88
N PHE A 755 4.41 71.33 -7.80
CA PHE A 755 2.95 71.40 -7.93
C PHE A 755 2.60 72.28 -9.13
N PHE A 756 1.88 71.71 -10.10
CA PHE A 756 1.47 72.41 -11.32
C PHE A 756 -0.05 72.32 -11.53
N ALA A 757 -0.68 73.47 -11.78
CA ALA A 757 -2.10 73.58 -12.12
C ALA A 757 -2.27 74.36 -13.43
N ALA A 758 -2.80 73.70 -14.46
CA ALA A 758 -2.84 74.22 -15.83
C ALA A 758 -3.87 75.33 -16.10
N GLN A 759 -5.06 75.24 -15.49
CA GLN A 759 -6.21 76.07 -15.88
C GLN A 759 -6.80 76.89 -14.72
N ASN A 760 -7.12 76.26 -13.58
CA ASN A 760 -7.93 76.87 -12.51
C ASN A 760 -7.13 77.32 -11.26
N GLY A 761 -5.78 77.31 -11.35
CA GLY A 761 -4.88 77.74 -10.27
C GLY A 761 -4.77 76.77 -9.09
N ALA A 762 -3.90 77.11 -8.13
CA ALA A 762 -3.67 76.36 -6.88
C ALA A 762 -4.18 77.16 -5.67
N ARG A 763 -4.63 76.47 -4.62
CA ARG A 763 -5.14 77.08 -3.38
C ARG A 763 -4.60 76.33 -2.16
N MET A 764 -4.15 77.07 -1.15
CA MET A 764 -3.67 76.53 0.13
C MET A 764 -4.36 77.29 1.27
N TYR A 765 -5.06 76.56 2.13
CA TYR A 765 -5.83 77.13 3.24
C TYR A 765 -5.46 76.42 4.54
N ALA A 766 -5.20 77.18 5.60
CA ALA A 766 -5.16 76.68 6.97
C ALA A 766 -6.42 77.16 7.69
N GLY A 767 -7.32 76.24 8.07
CA GLY A 767 -8.56 76.61 8.78
C GLY A 767 -8.32 77.08 10.22
N LYS A 768 -7.23 76.62 10.86
CA LYS A 768 -6.73 77.06 12.16
C LYS A 768 -5.22 76.80 12.20
N GLY A 769 -4.44 77.71 12.78
CA GLY A 769 -2.97 77.64 12.78
C GLY A 769 -2.33 78.45 11.65
N ARG A 770 -0.98 78.51 11.63
CA ARG A 770 -0.21 79.31 10.66
C ARG A 770 0.07 78.53 9.37
N ILE A 771 0.07 79.23 8.23
CA ILE A 771 0.80 78.78 7.04
C ILE A 771 2.23 79.32 7.17
N GLU A 772 3.22 78.44 7.08
CA GLU A 772 4.64 78.79 7.16
C GLU A 772 5.32 78.39 5.86
N LEU A 773 5.97 79.35 5.20
CA LEU A 773 6.82 79.14 4.03
C LEU A 773 8.24 79.56 4.44
N GLN A 774 9.18 78.63 4.38
CA GLN A 774 10.54 78.83 4.85
C GLN A 774 11.55 78.17 3.89
N ALA A 775 12.49 78.96 3.38
CA ALA A 775 13.70 78.46 2.74
C ALA A 775 14.87 78.60 3.74
N GLN A 776 15.63 77.52 3.98
CA GLN A 776 16.64 77.46 5.03
C GLN A 776 18.05 77.86 4.55
N SER A 777 18.41 77.50 3.32
CA SER A 777 19.73 77.82 2.71
C SER A 777 19.65 78.89 1.62
N ASP A 778 18.55 78.96 0.88
CA ASP A 778 18.36 79.87 -0.27
C ASP A 778 17.12 80.79 -0.10
N GLY A 779 16.74 81.50 -1.16
CA GLY A 779 15.62 82.45 -1.18
C GLY A 779 14.23 81.82 -1.32
N THR A 780 13.21 82.65 -1.14
CA THR A 780 11.81 82.34 -1.46
C THR A 780 11.31 83.35 -2.49
N ASP A 781 10.92 82.88 -3.67
CA ASP A 781 10.36 83.71 -4.73
C ASP A 781 8.82 83.63 -4.74
N ILE A 782 8.16 84.79 -4.70
CA ILE A 782 6.71 84.93 -4.91
C ILE A 782 6.52 85.83 -6.12
N ILE A 783 6.14 85.24 -7.25
CA ILE A 783 6.08 85.92 -8.55
C ILE A 783 4.65 85.87 -9.10
N ALA A 784 4.09 87.02 -9.49
CA ALA A 784 2.79 87.10 -10.16
C ALA A 784 2.83 88.09 -11.33
N ARG A 785 2.30 87.70 -12.50
CA ARG A 785 2.22 88.60 -13.67
C ARG A 785 1.30 89.82 -13.45
N LYS A 786 0.25 89.66 -12.65
CA LYS A 786 -0.72 90.74 -12.36
C LYS A 786 -0.33 91.48 -11.08
N GLY A 787 -0.69 90.94 -9.92
CA GLY A 787 -0.39 91.56 -8.65
C GLY A 787 -0.27 90.54 -7.54
N ILE A 788 0.47 90.92 -6.50
CA ILE A 788 0.59 90.19 -5.23
C ILE A 788 -0.18 91.00 -4.19
N GLN A 789 -1.08 90.34 -3.46
CA GLN A 789 -1.79 90.95 -2.34
C GLN A 789 -1.35 90.28 -1.04
N ILE A 790 -0.78 91.06 -0.14
CA ILE A 790 -0.49 90.67 1.25
C ILE A 790 -1.44 91.49 2.11
N ILE A 791 -2.35 90.83 2.82
CA ILE A 791 -3.42 91.49 3.58
C ILE A 791 -3.46 90.86 4.97
N SER A 792 -3.36 91.70 6.00
CA SER A 792 -3.77 91.35 7.37
C SER A 792 -5.08 92.05 7.65
N THR A 793 -6.10 91.30 8.09
CA THR A 793 -7.45 91.86 8.33
C THR A 793 -7.64 92.38 9.75
N GLU A 794 -6.86 91.89 10.71
CA GLU A 794 -7.04 92.19 12.14
C GLU A 794 -5.79 92.72 12.85
N ASP A 795 -4.58 92.46 12.32
CA ASP A 795 -3.31 92.85 12.95
C ASP A 795 -2.41 93.54 11.90
N ARG A 796 -1.10 93.30 11.92
CA ARG A 796 -0.11 93.95 11.04
C ARG A 796 0.46 93.04 9.95
N ILE A 797 1.05 93.67 8.95
CA ILE A 797 1.99 93.04 8.01
C ILE A 797 3.39 93.44 8.44
N GLU A 798 4.28 92.46 8.64
CA GLU A 798 5.65 92.69 9.09
C GLU A 798 6.64 92.19 8.00
N ILE A 799 7.47 93.11 7.51
CA ILE A 799 8.55 92.83 6.57
C ILE A 799 9.85 93.24 7.26
N THR A 800 10.76 92.29 7.43
CA THR A 800 12.01 92.52 8.16
C THR A 800 13.17 91.93 7.36
N SER A 801 14.25 92.67 7.23
CA SER A 801 15.49 92.21 6.62
C SER A 801 16.67 92.69 7.47
N PRO A 802 17.64 91.82 7.81
CA PRO A 802 18.83 92.22 8.55
C PRO A 802 19.79 93.07 7.71
N LYS A 803 19.67 93.04 6.37
CA LYS A 803 20.54 93.79 5.44
C LYS A 803 19.83 95.03 4.90
N GLU A 804 18.80 94.84 4.09
CA GLU A 804 18.00 95.92 3.52
C GLU A 804 16.63 95.44 3.03
N ILE A 805 15.66 96.35 3.03
CA ILE A 805 14.35 96.20 2.38
C ILE A 805 14.31 97.19 1.22
N ILE A 806 13.94 96.70 0.03
CA ILE A 806 13.81 97.52 -1.18
C ILE A 806 12.40 97.37 -1.73
N LEU A 807 11.65 98.47 -1.75
CA LEU A 807 10.34 98.54 -2.38
C LEU A 807 10.45 99.42 -3.62
N THR A 808 10.32 98.83 -4.81
CA THR A 808 10.47 99.55 -6.08
C THR A 808 9.16 99.53 -6.86
N ALA A 809 8.71 100.69 -7.34
CA ALA A 809 7.53 100.86 -8.19
C ALA A 809 7.83 101.90 -9.27
N ASP A 810 7.75 101.49 -10.54
CA ASP A 810 7.84 102.33 -11.76
C ASP A 810 8.80 103.55 -11.65
N GLY A 811 10.09 103.27 -11.44
CA GLY A 811 11.14 104.31 -11.35
C GLY A 811 11.26 105.05 -10.01
N SER A 812 10.45 104.69 -9.01
CA SER A 812 10.57 105.13 -7.62
C SER A 812 10.93 103.97 -6.70
N GLN A 813 11.78 104.22 -5.71
CA GLN A 813 12.26 103.23 -4.76
C GLN A 813 12.26 103.78 -3.34
N LEU A 814 11.82 102.95 -2.40
CA LEU A 814 12.05 103.14 -0.97
C LEU A 814 13.03 102.05 -0.50
N LYS A 815 14.23 102.49 -0.12
CA LYS A 815 15.26 101.63 0.45
C LYS A 815 15.38 101.88 1.95
N ILE A 816 15.34 100.81 2.74
CA ILE A 816 15.44 100.84 4.20
C ILE A 816 16.59 99.92 4.62
N ASN A 817 17.60 100.45 5.32
CA ASN A 817 18.73 99.66 5.84
C ASN A 817 19.34 100.30 7.11
N SER A 818 20.48 99.77 7.58
CA SER A 818 21.17 100.28 8.78
C SER A 818 21.66 101.73 8.69
N SER A 819 21.81 102.28 7.48
CA SER A 819 22.21 103.68 7.26
C SER A 819 21.04 104.67 7.26
N GLY A 820 19.78 104.19 7.21
CA GLY A 820 18.58 105.02 7.26
C GLY A 820 17.49 104.65 6.25
N ILE A 821 16.57 105.58 6.01
CA ILE A 821 15.46 105.47 5.04
C ILE A 821 15.77 106.38 3.85
N PHE A 822 15.87 105.80 2.65
CA PHE A 822 16.29 106.48 1.42
C PHE A 822 15.18 106.41 0.36
N PRO A 823 14.37 107.46 0.21
CA PRO A 823 13.48 107.60 -0.94
C PRO A 823 14.26 108.09 -2.17
N VAL A 824 14.17 107.35 -3.27
CA VAL A 824 14.77 107.70 -4.57
C VAL A 824 13.64 107.72 -5.61
N THR A 825 13.41 108.86 -6.28
CA THR A 825 12.39 108.97 -7.32
C THR A 825 12.84 109.91 -8.43
N GLY A 826 12.54 109.56 -9.69
CA GLY A 826 12.68 110.49 -10.82
C GLY A 826 11.58 111.56 -10.88
N GLY A 827 10.56 111.46 -10.02
CA GLY A 827 9.42 112.39 -9.94
C GLY A 827 9.43 113.27 -8.68
N LYS A 828 8.27 113.85 -8.35
CA LYS A 828 8.10 114.68 -7.15
C LYS A 828 7.96 113.78 -5.90
N LEU A 829 8.91 113.89 -4.97
CA LEU A 829 8.72 113.38 -3.60
C LEU A 829 7.81 114.36 -2.83
N GLU A 830 6.54 114.02 -2.69
CA GLU A 830 5.56 114.85 -1.96
C GLU A 830 5.20 114.20 -0.62
N VAL A 831 5.57 114.85 0.49
CA VAL A 831 5.26 114.42 1.85
C VAL A 831 4.27 115.41 2.46
N LYS A 832 3.03 114.98 2.73
CA LYS A 832 1.96 115.83 3.27
C LYS A 832 1.70 115.52 4.74
N ALA A 833 1.94 116.48 5.64
CA ALA A 833 1.64 116.36 7.06
C ALA A 833 1.24 117.71 7.69
N GLY A 834 0.47 117.69 8.80
CA GLY A 834 0.06 118.90 9.54
C GLY A 834 1.19 119.56 10.35
N GLN A 835 2.28 118.83 10.64
CA GLN A 835 3.51 119.32 11.28
C GLN A 835 4.65 118.34 10.97
N HIS A 836 5.85 118.86 10.70
CA HIS A 836 7.06 118.04 10.56
C HIS A 836 7.95 118.25 11.79
N LEU A 837 8.03 117.23 12.64
CA LEU A 837 8.88 117.23 13.83
C LEU A 837 10.07 116.29 13.59
N PHE A 838 11.26 116.87 13.40
CA PHE A 838 12.50 116.10 13.26
C PHE A 838 13.18 116.00 14.63
N MET A 839 13.09 114.82 15.26
CA MET A 839 13.75 114.51 16.53
C MET A 839 15.10 113.82 16.30
N SER A 840 15.97 113.79 17.32
CA SER A 840 17.19 112.98 17.28
C SER A 840 16.86 111.50 17.10
N GLY A 841 17.68 110.78 16.33
CA GLY A 841 17.42 109.38 15.99
C GLY A 841 17.26 108.47 17.23
N ALA A 842 16.29 107.55 17.16
CA ALA A 842 16.12 106.47 18.12
C ALA A 842 16.59 105.16 17.48
N ASN A 843 17.27 104.30 18.25
CA ASN A 843 17.75 103.01 17.78
C ASN A 843 16.64 101.97 17.92
N ILE A 844 16.29 101.29 16.83
CA ILE A 844 15.34 100.18 16.82
C ILE A 844 16.15 98.89 16.79
N VAL A 845 16.12 98.13 17.89
CA VAL A 845 16.77 96.81 17.95
C VAL A 845 15.89 95.80 17.23
N VAL A 846 16.27 95.43 16.01
CA VAL A 846 15.61 94.34 15.29
C VAL A 846 15.99 93.01 15.96
N PRO A 847 15.03 92.18 16.38
CA PRO A 847 15.34 90.86 16.92
C PRO A 847 16.11 90.05 15.86
N LYS A 848 17.26 89.51 16.24
CA LYS A 848 18.06 88.66 15.35
C LYS A 848 17.31 87.34 15.15
N ILE A 849 16.56 87.24 14.08
CA ILE A 849 15.93 85.98 13.66
C ILE A 849 17.06 85.08 13.17
N SER A 850 17.49 84.14 14.00
CA SER A 850 18.44 83.11 13.62
C SER A 850 17.67 81.91 13.08
N LEU A 851 17.87 81.59 11.81
CA LEU A 851 17.57 80.26 11.30
C LEU A 851 18.45 79.23 12.03
N PRO A 852 18.02 77.97 12.17
CA PRO A 852 18.85 76.93 12.74
C PRO A 852 20.20 76.87 12.02
N THR A 853 21.30 77.07 12.75
CA THR A 853 22.66 76.93 12.22
C THR A 853 23.16 75.52 12.46
N ILE A 854 23.66 74.87 11.41
CA ILE A 854 24.33 73.58 11.51
C ILE A 854 25.69 73.80 12.22
N LYS A 855 25.99 73.05 13.30
CA LYS A 855 27.28 73.15 14.03
C LYS A 855 28.37 72.35 13.31
N THR A 856 29.53 72.97 13.06
CA THR A 856 30.68 72.34 12.39
C THR A 856 31.54 71.53 13.38
N PRO A 857 31.85 70.25 13.11
CA PRO A 857 32.72 69.44 13.97
C PRO A 857 34.22 69.74 13.76
N TYR A 858 35.05 69.48 14.78
CA TYR A 858 36.51 69.56 14.70
C TYR A 858 37.09 68.35 13.98
N SER A 859 38.05 68.57 13.06
CA SER A 859 38.75 67.48 12.36
C SER A 859 40.08 67.17 13.03
N ASN A 860 40.19 65.96 13.56
CA ASN A 860 41.40 65.46 14.21
C ASN A 860 42.08 64.45 13.30
N LYS A 861 43.38 64.60 13.04
CA LYS A 861 44.17 63.65 12.24
C LYS A 861 45.37 63.15 13.03
N ILE A 862 45.49 61.82 13.09
CA ILE A 862 46.62 61.11 13.69
C ILE A 862 47.39 60.43 12.57
N ASN A 863 48.69 60.66 12.50
CA ASN A 863 49.58 59.86 11.67
C ASN A 863 50.35 58.91 12.57
N TYR A 864 50.34 57.63 12.24
CA TYR A 864 51.05 56.58 12.98
C TYR A 864 51.76 55.62 12.02
N ASN A 865 52.84 54.98 12.48
CA ASN A 865 53.52 53.92 11.76
C ASN A 865 53.75 52.68 12.62
N TRP A 866 53.73 51.49 12.02
CA TRP A 866 53.92 50.21 12.74
C TRP A 866 55.32 49.67 12.52
N ASN A 867 55.98 49.26 13.59
CA ASN A 867 57.39 48.84 13.56
C ASN A 867 57.60 47.33 13.43
N ILE A 868 56.53 46.52 13.53
CA ILE A 868 56.58 45.05 13.43
C ILE A 868 55.56 44.57 12.41
N ASN A 869 56.01 43.72 11.47
CA ASN A 869 55.15 43.06 10.49
C ASN A 869 54.28 41.99 11.17
N SER A 870 52.96 42.03 10.97
CA SER A 870 52.00 41.15 11.65
C SER A 870 50.80 40.91 10.73
N GLU A 871 50.41 39.65 10.53
CA GLU A 871 49.31 39.27 9.64
C GLU A 871 47.91 39.56 10.25
N ASP A 872 47.87 39.87 11.55
CA ASP A 872 46.66 40.16 12.32
C ASP A 872 46.29 41.66 12.30
N LYS A 873 45.01 41.97 12.51
CA LYS A 873 44.52 43.36 12.60
C LYS A 873 45.17 44.07 13.79
N LYS A 874 45.79 45.23 13.56
CA LYS A 874 46.30 46.08 14.64
C LYS A 874 45.25 47.10 15.03
N GLU A 875 45.07 47.31 16.34
CA GLU A 875 44.05 48.21 16.88
C GLU A 875 44.68 49.45 17.50
N LEU A 876 44.11 50.61 17.18
CA LEU A 876 44.44 51.91 17.73
C LEU A 876 43.24 52.40 18.55
N PHE A 877 43.48 52.77 19.80
CA PHE A 877 42.47 53.36 20.69
C PHE A 877 42.77 54.84 20.91
N ILE A 878 41.80 55.70 20.63
CA ILE A 878 41.87 57.13 20.89
C ILE A 878 41.05 57.40 22.13
N ILE A 879 41.69 57.92 23.18
CA ILE A 879 41.07 58.16 24.47
C ILE A 879 41.13 59.65 24.77
N ASN A 880 40.03 60.21 25.26
CA ASN A 880 39.98 61.60 25.69
C ASN A 880 40.80 61.77 26.97
N LYS A 881 41.77 62.70 26.97
CA LYS A 881 42.67 62.91 28.12
C LYS A 881 41.97 63.48 29.34
N LYS A 882 40.86 64.19 29.17
CA LYS A 882 40.19 64.89 30.27
C LYS A 882 39.35 63.95 31.14
N ASN A 883 38.69 62.96 30.53
CA ASN A 883 37.76 62.06 31.22
C ASN A 883 38.09 60.57 31.02
N ASN A 884 39.16 60.22 30.31
CA ASN A 884 39.58 58.85 29.98
C ASN A 884 38.54 58.01 29.22
N SER A 885 37.53 58.63 28.59
CA SER A 885 36.58 57.90 27.75
C SER A 885 37.18 57.58 26.38
N LEU A 886 36.86 56.40 25.85
CA LEU A 886 37.21 56.03 24.48
C LEU A 886 36.47 56.95 23.49
N ILE A 887 37.20 57.61 22.61
CA ILE A 887 36.68 58.45 21.52
C ILE A 887 36.49 57.62 20.25
N LYS A 888 37.49 56.83 19.87
CA LYS A 888 37.43 56.00 18.65
C LYS A 888 38.40 54.83 18.74
N THR A 889 37.99 53.68 18.18
CA THR A 889 38.89 52.56 17.91
C THR A 889 39.03 52.40 16.40
N HIS A 890 40.22 52.04 15.93
CA HIS A 890 40.46 51.77 14.53
C HIS A 890 41.31 50.52 14.36
N LYS A 891 40.80 49.55 13.59
CA LYS A 891 41.50 48.31 13.27
C LYS A 891 41.98 48.39 11.82
N ASN A 892 43.28 48.24 11.59
CA ASN A 892 43.82 48.35 10.24
C ASN A 892 44.74 47.16 9.90
N LYS A 893 44.75 46.77 8.62
CA LYS A 893 45.60 45.70 8.09
C LYS A 893 46.69 46.33 7.22
N LEU A 894 47.94 46.06 7.55
CA LEU A 894 49.08 46.77 6.98
C LEU A 894 49.24 46.53 5.48
N ASP A 895 49.63 47.57 4.74
CA ASP A 895 50.14 47.39 3.39
C ASP A 895 51.55 46.78 3.42
N LYS A 896 52.02 46.29 2.27
CA LYS A 896 53.23 45.46 2.14
C LYS A 896 54.52 46.17 2.57
N ASN A 897 54.49 47.49 2.78
CA ASN A 897 55.65 48.33 2.99
C ASN A 897 55.70 48.99 4.38
N ASN A 898 54.78 48.66 5.31
CA ASN A 898 54.72 49.22 6.67
C ASN A 898 54.89 50.75 6.69
N ASN A 899 54.15 51.46 5.82
CA ASN A 899 54.25 52.90 5.68
C ASN A 899 53.13 53.65 6.42
N LEU A 900 53.43 54.90 6.78
CA LEU A 900 52.65 55.84 7.59
C LEU A 900 51.14 55.83 7.25
N SER A 901 50.33 55.27 8.15
CA SER A 901 48.86 55.27 8.05
C SER A 901 48.30 56.47 8.81
N SER A 902 47.23 57.10 8.28
CA SER A 902 46.59 58.22 8.95
C SER A 902 45.14 57.94 9.29
N LEU A 903 44.75 58.18 10.54
CA LEU A 903 43.36 58.13 11.00
C LEU A 903 42.84 59.55 11.17
N ARG A 904 41.75 59.87 10.47
CA ARG A 904 40.97 61.08 10.71
C ARG A 904 39.70 60.74 11.49
N PHE A 905 39.33 61.57 12.45
CA PHE A 905 38.12 61.42 13.25
C PHE A 905 37.64 62.80 13.71
N TYR A 906 36.38 62.90 14.08
CA TYR A 906 35.74 64.18 14.33
C TYR A 906 35.25 64.28 15.77
N THR A 907 35.36 65.46 16.37
CA THR A 907 34.82 65.73 17.71
C THR A 907 33.90 66.95 17.66
N PRO A 908 32.79 66.95 18.43
CA PRO A 908 31.86 68.08 18.42
C PRO A 908 32.46 69.35 19.06
N GLU A 909 33.53 69.20 19.84
CA GLU A 909 34.23 70.27 20.55
C GLU A 909 35.76 70.04 20.50
N GLU A 910 36.54 71.08 20.82
CA GLU A 910 37.99 70.99 20.96
C GLU A 910 38.32 70.04 22.13
N ALA A 911 39.03 68.94 21.84
CA ALA A 911 39.36 67.93 22.82
C ALA A 911 40.84 67.52 22.72
N ASP A 912 41.49 67.40 23.88
CA ASP A 912 42.78 66.76 24.01
C ASP A 912 42.61 65.24 24.09
N PHE A 913 43.37 64.50 23.29
CA PHE A 913 43.28 63.04 23.23
C PHE A 913 44.66 62.37 23.22
N THR A 914 44.69 61.10 23.62
CA THR A 914 45.84 60.21 23.55
C THR A 914 45.50 59.06 22.61
N ALA A 915 46.39 58.77 21.68
CA ALA A 915 46.35 57.52 20.91
C ALA A 915 47.19 56.46 21.63
N MET A 916 46.57 55.35 22.02
CA MET A 916 47.25 54.17 22.54
C MET A 916 47.43 53.15 21.42
N ILE A 917 48.69 52.84 21.13
CA ILE A 917 49.10 51.89 20.10
C ILE A 917 50.13 50.95 20.71
N PHE A 918 49.95 49.64 20.55
CA PHE A 918 50.93 48.64 20.97
C PHE A 918 51.88 48.33 19.80
N ASN A 919 53.19 48.49 20.01
CA ASN A 919 54.28 48.32 19.02
C ASN A 919 54.30 49.35 17.87
N SER A 920 54.64 50.61 18.17
CA SER A 920 54.85 51.70 17.19
C SER A 920 56.00 52.63 17.63
N ASP A 921 56.74 53.20 16.67
CA ASP A 921 57.95 53.99 16.94
C ASP A 921 57.72 55.52 17.04
N TYR A 922 56.59 56.08 16.54
CA TYR A 922 56.32 57.53 16.60
C TYR A 922 54.85 57.91 16.30
N ILE A 923 54.26 58.84 17.08
CA ILE A 923 52.90 59.38 16.87
C ILE A 923 52.97 60.90 16.73
N GLN A 924 52.38 61.45 15.67
CA GLN A 924 52.16 62.90 15.49
C GLN A 924 50.67 63.24 15.45
N LEU A 925 50.28 64.23 16.25
CA LEU A 925 48.90 64.70 16.39
C LEU A 925 48.74 66.09 15.76
N LYS A 926 47.72 66.26 14.92
CA LYS A 926 47.34 67.57 14.37
C LYS A 926 45.82 67.76 14.48
N GLN A 927 45.42 68.85 15.11
CA GLN A 927 44.02 69.25 15.28
C GLN A 927 43.81 70.60 14.61
N ASN A 928 42.83 70.67 13.71
CA ASN A 928 42.47 71.88 12.97
C ASN A 928 40.94 72.03 12.95
N MET A 929 40.44 73.26 13.02
CA MET A 929 39.09 73.56 12.54
C MET A 929 39.06 73.44 11.00
N PRO A 930 38.08 72.74 10.41
CA PRO A 930 37.96 72.66 8.95
C PRO A 930 37.57 74.01 8.35
N ASP A 931 38.11 74.32 7.17
CA ASP A 931 37.69 75.49 6.38
C ASP A 931 36.29 75.26 5.78
N SER A 932 35.54 76.33 5.52
CA SER A 932 34.11 76.29 5.21
C SER A 932 33.70 75.50 3.96
N GLU A 933 34.61 75.27 3.02
CA GLU A 933 34.33 74.54 1.77
C GLU A 933 34.22 73.02 1.93
N ASN A 934 34.75 72.44 3.01
CA ASN A 934 34.71 70.98 3.25
C ASN A 934 33.53 70.53 4.13
N ILE A 935 32.65 71.45 4.55
CA ILE A 935 31.62 71.16 5.56
C ILE A 935 30.59 70.13 5.08
N ASP A 936 30.19 70.18 3.81
CA ASP A 936 29.12 69.32 3.27
C ASP A 936 29.60 67.88 3.02
N GLU A 937 30.82 67.70 2.49
CA GLU A 937 31.45 66.38 2.29
C GLU A 937 31.76 65.70 3.64
N LEU A 938 32.03 66.50 4.69
CA LEU A 938 32.25 66.03 6.06
C LEU A 938 30.96 65.62 6.78
N LEU A 939 29.81 66.23 6.45
CA LEU A 939 28.50 65.89 7.01
C LEU A 939 28.01 64.54 6.49
N GLU A 940 28.26 64.22 5.21
CA GLU A 940 27.99 62.87 4.67
C GLU A 940 28.81 61.80 5.41
N GLU A 941 30.10 62.03 5.65
CA GLU A 941 30.92 61.11 6.45
C GLU A 941 30.38 60.97 7.88
N THR A 942 30.11 62.07 8.59
CA THR A 942 29.62 62.00 9.99
C THR A 942 28.25 61.32 10.13
N LEU A 943 27.34 61.50 9.17
CA LEU A 943 26.03 60.84 9.19
C LEU A 943 26.10 59.34 8.84
N LEU A 944 27.06 58.92 8.02
CA LEU A 944 27.33 57.50 7.77
C LEU A 944 27.95 56.79 9.00
N TYR A 945 28.57 57.52 9.93
CA TYR A 945 29.27 56.93 11.09
C TYR A 945 28.39 56.59 12.29
N ASP A 946 27.18 57.13 12.41
CA ASP A 946 26.24 56.76 13.49
C ASP A 946 25.60 55.36 13.26
N GLU A 947 25.79 54.74 12.09
CA GLU A 947 25.22 53.41 11.78
C GLU A 947 26.19 52.21 12.02
N GLU A 948 27.49 52.42 12.29
CA GLU A 948 28.50 51.33 12.31
C GLU A 948 29.15 50.99 13.67
N ASN A 949 28.70 51.52 14.82
CA ASN A 949 29.22 51.10 16.14
C ASN A 949 28.13 50.91 17.19
N ASP A 950 27.37 49.82 17.08
CA ASP A 950 26.43 49.34 18.10
C ASP A 950 26.88 48.00 18.71
N ASP A 951 28.20 47.80 18.89
CA ASP A 951 28.72 46.74 19.76
C ASP A 951 29.04 47.31 21.15
N VAL A 952 27.99 47.58 21.92
CA VAL A 952 28.08 47.74 23.38
C VAL A 952 28.33 46.34 23.96
N TYR A 953 29.57 46.06 24.36
CA TYR A 953 29.85 44.97 25.28
C TYR A 953 29.21 45.32 26.63
N THR A 954 28.16 44.59 27.00
CA THR A 954 27.53 44.67 28.31
C THR A 954 28.46 44.09 29.37
N GLU A 955 28.40 44.66 30.58
CA GLU A 955 29.20 44.31 31.77
C GLU A 955 28.82 42.94 32.40
N GLU A 956 28.63 41.91 31.57
CA GLU A 956 28.41 40.51 31.99
C GLU A 956 29.25 39.51 31.16
N GLU A 957 30.45 39.89 30.70
CA GLU A 957 31.51 38.94 30.35
C GLU A 957 32.88 39.50 30.77
N PHE A 958 33.12 39.55 32.09
CA PHE A 958 34.41 39.35 32.76
C PHE A 958 34.23 39.01 34.24
#